data_AF-A0A939T3D8-F1
#
_entry.id   AF-A0A939T3D8-F1
#
_cell.length_a   1.000
_cell.length_b   1.000
_cell.length_c   1.000
_cell.angle_alpha   90.00
_cell.angle_beta   90.00
_cell.angle_gamma   90.00
#
_symmetry.space_group_name_H-M   'P 1'
#
loop_
_entity.id
_entity.type
_entity.pdbx_description
1 polymer ?
#
loop_
_entity_poly.entity_id
_entity_poly.type
_entity_poly.pdbx_seq_one_letter_code
_entity_poly.pdbx_strand_id
1 'polypeptide(L)'
;MWTWRNVAWTAALAGLAIGTGLVVAVPPAIADIKADLPYVCTTSSATHEIRLRLSASMPTRGTVGRAISLGRLRMSVVLPAEMAADLAGSAAGGGRSSSAPGADGSSGPGAPSPDLTMTARLGITALQDGQAMAIAWPSFALNGANASDGARQKVPLAGSGRLPAITPSSPGPLTLVGEQLTLQRAGGVSADQVRCVAAGETIVGSVGVRGSGTKKAVAPLVPGDTSKPGAAAPERSWECKEIPATSTDPRYDFNDDARLHEIFDQKKHPPPNIPMNDPQANVRGGIPFCIRASGFANVKKLGGANPIGAETLLRRGVVNISPQNRKENYQQQQGYFITDTTPSKATLLGFGFMPTMATATMEQVRPPAPYKGSLLTGNLRSDIASGIGGAPLPEGRPEETWGSAFVSVRAGETSVNGTPVQLGSHCGTSPTQLNIYTLTGKLGQRVDLTQGSTVTANVGLPAFSGCGIGEDLSPLLTASISGSDNAVQLEAAPWCQFSTVRPGSCDIPREPITVTVKPGGPVQVTAQGILIKGAGAEIRCDSMSLNMKLPTGHWLGRYPFADISKVAASGCRYRHGTFESPVAVTADTDSGWSLSFTSKAADGTLTSSIQGILFSVDGDFDGLKCRLRFGQNNNTTPAGTIEVPGLMSTAYNTEQRMLNVLPNAALYVTFGTTAGCQKVPGFPIGRYAVAFDKGFAFPPNQEISIP
;
A
#
# COMPACT_ATOMS: atom_id res chain seq x y z
N MET A 1 7.82 -66.48 -25.62
CA MET A 1 9.21 -66.10 -25.98
C MET A 1 9.48 -64.74 -25.34
N TRP A 2 10.12 -64.66 -24.16
CA TRP A 2 11.58 -64.66 -23.95
C TRP A 2 12.28 -63.62 -24.82
N THR A 3 13.10 -62.64 -24.40
CA THR A 3 13.62 -62.08 -23.11
C THR A 3 14.58 -60.96 -23.59
N TRP A 4 14.56 -59.74 -23.02
CA TRP A 4 15.54 -59.20 -22.06
C TRP A 4 17.01 -59.28 -22.56
N ARG A 5 17.86 -58.23 -22.51
CA ARG A 5 18.45 -57.56 -21.32
C ARG A 5 19.63 -56.70 -21.83
N ASN A 6 20.05 -55.57 -21.24
CA ASN A 6 20.64 -55.42 -19.90
C ASN A 6 20.75 -53.89 -19.59
N VAL A 7 20.26 -53.37 -18.46
CA VAL A 7 20.86 -53.36 -17.08
C VAL A 7 21.95 -52.28 -16.93
N ALA A 8 22.09 -51.50 -15.87
CA ALA A 8 21.37 -51.13 -14.63
C ALA A 8 22.29 -50.05 -13.97
N TRP A 9 21.91 -49.31 -12.94
CA TRP A 9 22.12 -49.73 -11.55
C TRP A 9 21.32 -48.82 -10.58
N THR A 10 20.46 -49.48 -9.79
CA THR A 10 20.19 -49.31 -8.32
C THR A 10 19.74 -47.95 -7.76
N ALA A 11 18.73 -47.81 -6.88
CA ALA A 11 17.90 -48.69 -6.02
C ALA A 11 16.63 -47.88 -5.63
N ALA A 12 15.38 -48.37 -5.64
CA ALA A 12 14.70 -49.37 -4.81
C ALA A 12 14.41 -48.96 -3.34
N LEU A 13 13.11 -48.74 -3.08
CA LEU A 13 12.28 -49.10 -1.90
C LEU A 13 11.83 -48.03 -0.88
N ALA A 14 10.56 -48.25 -0.48
CA ALA A 14 9.72 -47.65 0.57
C ALA A 14 9.07 -46.29 0.20
N GLY A 15 7.75 -46.12 0.16
CA GLY A 15 6.72 -46.72 1.00
C GLY A 15 6.42 -45.78 2.17
N LEU A 16 5.19 -45.23 2.22
CA LEU A 16 4.58 -44.56 3.38
C LEU A 16 5.29 -43.31 3.96
N ALA A 17 4.72 -42.15 3.65
CA ALA A 17 4.58 -41.03 4.58
C ALA A 17 3.18 -40.45 4.32
N ILE A 18 2.10 -40.90 4.98
CA ILE A 18 1.70 -40.53 6.36
C ILE A 18 2.11 -39.10 6.71
N GLY A 19 1.10 -38.31 7.07
CA GLY A 19 1.21 -36.92 7.42
C GLY A 19 2.41 -36.62 8.31
N THR A 20 3.37 -35.92 7.73
CA THR A 20 4.20 -35.01 8.48
C THR A 20 3.57 -33.64 8.30
N GLY A 21 2.87 -33.19 9.34
CA GLY A 21 2.80 -31.77 9.62
C GLY A 21 4.23 -31.27 9.65
N LEU A 22 4.67 -30.67 8.54
CA LEU A 22 5.82 -29.80 8.53
C LEU A 22 5.43 -28.62 9.40
N VAL A 23 5.69 -28.74 10.70
CA VAL A 23 6.16 -27.61 11.47
C VAL A 23 7.48 -27.22 10.80
N VAL A 24 7.37 -26.47 9.69
CA VAL A 24 8.41 -25.52 9.34
C VAL A 24 8.61 -24.75 10.64
N ALA A 25 9.81 -24.82 11.20
CA ALA A 25 10.21 -23.91 12.25
C ALA A 25 10.11 -22.52 11.64
N VAL A 26 8.92 -21.93 11.69
CA VAL A 26 8.68 -20.54 11.32
C VAL A 26 9.66 -19.78 12.19
N PRO A 27 10.63 -19.05 11.60
CA PRO A 27 11.45 -18.15 12.39
C PRO A 27 10.50 -17.32 13.26
N PRO A 28 10.82 -17.11 14.54
CA PRO A 28 9.90 -16.42 15.46
C PRO A 28 9.44 -15.14 14.77
N ALA A 29 8.12 -14.98 14.61
CA ALA A 29 7.56 -13.85 13.90
C ALA A 29 8.20 -12.56 14.44
N ILE A 30 8.86 -11.82 13.56
CA ILE A 30 9.44 -10.53 13.87
C ILE A 30 8.35 -9.52 13.54
N ALA A 31 7.90 -8.76 14.54
CA ALA A 31 7.03 -7.62 14.31
C ALA A 31 7.90 -6.42 13.93
N ASP A 32 7.51 -5.71 12.88
CA ASP A 32 8.06 -4.39 12.61
C ASP A 32 7.36 -3.38 13.52
N ILE A 33 8.10 -2.74 14.41
CA ILE A 33 7.69 -1.48 15.02
C ILE A 33 7.59 -0.46 13.89
N LYS A 34 6.41 0.12 13.70
CA LYS A 34 6.15 1.31 12.87
C LYS A 34 5.24 2.23 13.67
N ALA A 35 5.82 3.07 14.51
CA ALA A 35 5.07 3.97 15.39
C ALA A 35 5.23 5.41 14.93
N ASP A 36 4.10 6.11 14.73
CA ASP A 36 4.05 7.56 14.48
C ASP A 36 3.52 8.24 15.75
N LEU A 37 4.44 8.85 16.50
CA LEU A 37 4.16 9.41 17.83
C LEU A 37 4.03 10.93 17.75
N PRO A 38 2.87 11.50 18.12
CA PRO A 38 2.70 12.95 18.19
C PRO A 38 3.36 13.51 19.46
N TYR A 39 4.14 14.58 19.29
CA TYR A 39 4.82 15.30 20.37
C TYR A 39 4.52 16.79 20.29
N VAL A 40 4.39 17.43 21.44
CA VAL A 40 4.30 18.88 21.59
C VAL A 40 5.61 19.38 22.19
N CYS A 41 6.35 20.19 21.45
CA CYS A 41 7.65 20.75 21.82
C CYS A 41 7.51 22.24 22.13
N THR A 42 8.16 22.70 23.19
CA THR A 42 8.19 24.13 23.52
C THR A 42 9.60 24.68 23.30
N THR A 43 9.73 25.65 22.40
CA THR A 43 10.96 26.44 22.19
C THR A 43 10.86 27.77 22.93
N SER A 44 11.89 28.61 22.83
CA SER A 44 11.86 29.98 23.34
C SER A 44 10.88 30.88 22.59
N SER A 45 10.53 30.56 21.34
CA SER A 45 9.65 31.40 20.52
C SER A 45 8.19 30.93 20.51
N ALA A 46 7.94 29.62 20.52
CA ALA A 46 6.59 29.09 20.41
C ALA A 46 6.47 27.62 20.87
N THR A 47 5.23 27.12 20.90
CA THR A 47 4.94 25.70 21.06
C THR A 47 4.62 25.10 19.68
N HIS A 48 5.22 23.96 19.38
CA HIS A 48 5.14 23.31 18.09
C HIS A 48 4.72 21.84 18.22
N GLU A 49 3.81 21.40 17.36
CA GLU A 49 3.52 19.97 17.20
C GLU A 49 4.47 19.34 16.19
N ILE A 50 5.05 18.21 16.56
CA ILE A 50 5.91 17.40 15.68
C ILE A 50 5.45 15.94 15.70
N ARG A 51 5.81 15.19 14.65
CA ARG A 51 5.62 13.74 14.61
C ARG A 51 6.95 13.02 14.60
N LEU A 52 7.12 12.10 15.53
CA LEU A 52 8.27 11.21 15.63
C LEU A 52 7.90 9.85 15.03
N ARG A 53 8.53 9.47 13.92
CA ARG A 53 8.38 8.16 13.32
C ARG A 53 9.50 7.23 13.77
N LEU A 54 9.13 6.13 14.38
CA LEU A 54 10.02 5.07 14.85
C LEU A 54 9.84 3.82 14.00
N SER A 55 10.95 3.21 13.59
CA SER A 55 10.92 1.89 12.96
C SER A 55 12.03 0.97 13.45
N ALA A 56 11.67 -0.24 13.87
CA ALA A 56 12.62 -1.27 14.33
C ALA A 56 12.04 -2.67 14.12
N SER A 57 12.89 -3.68 14.02
CA SER A 57 12.47 -5.07 14.14
C SER A 57 12.44 -5.49 15.62
N MET A 58 11.33 -6.08 16.05
CA MET A 58 11.15 -6.57 17.41
C MET A 58 10.58 -8.00 17.37
N PRO A 59 11.10 -8.94 18.17
CA PRO A 59 10.50 -10.26 18.25
C PRO A 59 9.09 -10.18 18.84
N THR A 60 8.14 -10.92 18.29
CA THR A 60 6.76 -11.00 18.84
C THR A 60 6.67 -11.77 20.16
N ARG A 61 7.73 -12.51 20.52
CA ARG A 61 7.76 -13.39 21.70
C ARG A 61 9.07 -13.27 22.46
N GLY A 62 8.98 -13.28 23.79
CA GLY A 62 10.09 -13.32 24.74
C GLY A 62 9.92 -14.42 25.80
N THR A 63 10.91 -14.60 26.67
CA THR A 63 10.86 -15.52 27.81
C THR A 63 11.35 -14.81 29.05
N VAL A 64 10.70 -15.04 30.19
CA VAL A 64 11.13 -14.51 31.49
C VAL A 64 12.59 -14.85 31.74
N GLY A 65 13.37 -13.86 32.20
CA GLY A 65 14.78 -14.01 32.48
C GLY A 65 15.70 -14.11 31.25
N ARG A 66 15.16 -14.05 30.02
CA ARG A 66 15.97 -13.99 28.79
C ARG A 66 15.90 -12.62 28.15
N ALA A 67 17.07 -12.06 27.87
CA ALA A 67 17.20 -10.77 27.21
C ALA A 67 16.54 -10.78 25.82
N ILE A 68 15.62 -9.85 25.60
CA ILE A 68 14.96 -9.59 24.32
C ILE A 68 15.76 -8.51 23.60
N SER A 69 16.46 -8.89 22.54
CA SER A 69 17.16 -7.91 21.70
C SER A 69 16.17 -7.18 20.80
N LEU A 70 16.01 -5.88 21.04
CA LEU A 70 15.37 -4.98 20.09
C LEU A 70 16.37 -4.72 18.95
N GLY A 71 15.92 -4.75 17.70
CA GLY A 71 16.78 -4.59 16.53
C GLY A 71 17.38 -3.17 16.42
N ARG A 72 17.83 -2.82 15.20
CA ARG A 72 18.23 -1.43 14.92
C ARG A 72 16.99 -0.56 14.84
N LEU A 73 16.92 0.47 15.67
CA LEU A 73 15.89 1.50 15.60
C LEU A 73 16.31 2.59 14.62
N ARG A 74 15.42 2.96 13.70
CA ARG A 74 15.48 4.17 12.89
C ARG A 74 14.46 5.15 13.43
N MET A 75 14.89 6.40 13.54
CA MET A 75 14.08 7.51 14.03
C MET A 75 14.10 8.61 12.98
N SER A 76 12.92 9.13 12.65
CA SER A 76 12.79 10.31 11.79
C SER A 76 11.78 11.28 12.37
N VAL A 77 12.11 12.57 12.35
CA VAL A 77 11.27 13.66 12.84
C VAL A 77 11.29 14.77 11.80
N VAL A 78 10.17 15.48 11.67
CA VAL A 78 10.05 16.62 10.76
C VAL A 78 9.77 17.86 11.59
N LEU A 79 10.73 18.79 11.63
CA LEU A 79 10.63 20.03 12.40
C LEU A 79 9.97 21.14 11.58
N PRO A 80 9.06 21.95 12.17
CA PRO A 80 8.67 23.23 11.61
C PRO A 80 9.88 24.15 11.40
N ALA A 81 9.85 25.00 10.38
CA ALA A 81 10.95 25.90 10.04
C ALA A 81 11.36 26.81 11.22
N GLU A 82 10.37 27.35 11.93
CA GLU A 82 10.56 28.23 13.09
C GLU A 82 11.29 27.50 14.22
N MET A 83 10.84 26.29 14.56
CA MET A 83 11.49 25.43 15.55
C MET A 83 12.92 25.07 15.14
N ALA A 84 13.16 24.79 13.85
CA ALA A 84 14.49 24.50 13.35
C ALA A 84 15.41 25.71 13.43
N ALA A 85 14.90 26.93 13.18
CA ALA A 85 15.65 28.18 13.30
C ALA A 85 16.02 28.51 14.76
N ASP A 86 15.08 28.31 15.70
CA ASP A 86 15.36 28.42 17.14
C ASP A 86 16.45 27.44 17.56
N LEU A 87 16.31 26.18 17.13
CA LEU A 87 17.27 25.11 17.41
C LEU A 87 18.61 25.29 16.70
N ALA A 88 18.68 26.08 15.62
CA ALA A 88 19.92 26.49 14.96
C ALA A 88 20.59 27.70 15.65
N GLY A 89 19.89 28.38 16.56
CA GLY A 89 20.41 29.50 17.35
C GLY A 89 20.21 30.88 16.72
N SER A 90 19.26 31.02 15.80
CA SER A 90 19.08 32.26 15.02
C SER A 90 18.12 33.30 15.63
N ALA A 91 17.68 33.13 16.88
CA ALA A 91 16.76 34.08 17.52
C ALA A 91 17.47 35.13 18.38
N ALA A 92 17.64 36.32 17.81
CA ALA A 92 17.55 37.64 18.45
C ALA A 92 18.42 37.92 19.70
N GLY A 93 19.73 38.06 19.49
CA GLY A 93 20.54 38.96 20.30
C GLY A 93 20.22 40.42 19.98
N GLY A 94 19.22 40.99 20.66
CA GLY A 94 18.93 42.41 20.66
C GLY A 94 20.07 43.21 21.30
N GLY A 95 21.10 43.53 20.51
CA GLY A 95 22.13 44.50 20.84
C GLY A 95 22.25 45.48 19.68
N ARG A 96 21.51 46.60 19.77
CA ARG A 96 21.77 47.77 18.91
C ARG A 96 23.20 48.23 19.17
N SER A 97 24.09 47.99 18.21
CA SER A 97 25.28 48.82 18.04
C SER A 97 25.19 49.48 16.68
N SER A 98 24.95 50.79 16.73
CA SER A 98 24.91 51.72 15.62
C SER A 98 26.31 52.00 15.06
N SER A 99 26.35 52.37 13.77
CA SER A 99 27.47 52.87 12.93
C SER A 99 28.21 51.78 12.15
N ALA A 100 28.42 51.83 10.83
CA ALA A 100 28.36 52.93 9.85
C ALA A 100 28.02 52.39 8.43
N PRO A 101 27.55 53.24 7.49
CA PRO A 101 27.31 52.84 6.11
C PRO A 101 28.59 52.99 5.25
N GLY A 102 28.97 51.91 4.55
CA GLY A 102 30.10 51.95 3.61
C GLY A 102 30.15 50.76 2.65
N ALA A 103 29.75 51.04 1.41
CA ALA A 103 30.25 50.54 0.12
C ALA A 103 30.25 49.03 -0.21
N ASP A 104 29.43 48.70 -1.22
CA ASP A 104 29.71 47.92 -2.43
C ASP A 104 30.62 46.68 -2.39
N GLY A 105 30.06 45.54 -2.86
CA GLY A 105 30.85 44.54 -3.57
C GLY A 105 30.45 43.07 -3.37
N SER A 106 29.70 42.52 -4.33
CA SER A 106 29.57 41.08 -4.65
C SER A 106 28.86 40.15 -3.65
N SER A 107 27.55 40.00 -3.82
CA SER A 107 26.82 38.79 -3.38
C SER A 107 27.12 37.64 -4.34
N GLY A 108 28.07 36.77 -3.98
CA GLY A 108 28.29 35.49 -4.64
C GLY A 108 27.13 34.50 -4.43
N PRO A 109 26.97 33.49 -5.30
CA PRO A 109 25.88 32.52 -5.20
C PRO A 109 26.01 31.69 -3.92
N GLY A 110 24.91 31.72 -3.14
CA GLY A 110 24.53 30.85 -2.00
C GLY A 110 25.62 30.00 -1.36
N ALA A 111 26.22 30.49 -0.28
CA ALA A 111 26.86 29.60 0.68
C ALA A 111 25.80 28.63 1.23
N PRO A 112 26.03 27.30 1.21
CA PRO A 112 25.07 26.34 1.73
C PRO A 112 24.81 26.63 3.22
N SER A 113 23.53 26.74 3.59
CA SER A 113 23.13 26.75 4.99
C SER A 113 23.71 25.52 5.70
N PRO A 114 24.25 25.66 6.93
CA PRO A 114 24.90 24.54 7.61
C PRO A 114 23.92 23.38 7.83
N ASP A 115 24.39 22.14 7.61
CA ASP A 115 23.65 20.93 7.92
C ASP A 115 23.23 20.94 9.41
N LEU A 116 21.92 20.83 9.68
CA LEU A 116 21.42 20.77 11.05
C LEU A 116 21.65 19.36 11.63
N THR A 117 22.63 19.23 12.51
CA THR A 117 22.87 18.01 13.29
C THR A 117 22.31 18.14 14.69
N MET A 118 21.44 17.20 15.07
CA MET A 118 20.82 17.14 16.39
C MET A 118 21.09 15.81 17.07
N THR A 119 20.99 15.82 18.39
CA THR A 119 20.96 14.65 19.26
C THR A 119 19.57 14.54 19.86
N ALA A 120 18.93 13.40 19.66
CA ALA A 120 17.60 13.11 20.20
C ALA A 120 17.69 12.07 21.30
N ARG A 121 17.00 12.32 22.42
CA ARG A 121 16.85 11.40 23.54
C ARG A 121 15.38 11.11 23.74
N LEU A 122 15.02 9.84 23.68
CA LEU A 122 13.65 9.39 23.85
C LEU A 122 13.55 8.63 25.17
N GLY A 123 12.72 9.11 26.08
CA GLY A 123 12.31 8.38 27.28
C GLY A 123 11.34 7.27 26.89
N ILE A 124 11.67 6.03 27.26
CA ILE A 124 10.81 4.86 27.04
C ILE A 124 10.62 4.14 28.37
N THR A 125 9.38 3.79 28.64
CA THR A 125 9.00 2.94 29.78
C THR A 125 8.48 1.61 29.25
N ALA A 126 9.02 0.52 29.79
CA ALA A 126 8.45 -0.81 29.63
C ALA A 126 7.38 -1.02 30.71
N LEU A 127 6.15 -1.26 30.29
CA LEU A 127 5.07 -1.71 31.13
C LEU A 127 4.97 -3.23 31.06
N GLN A 128 5.09 -3.89 32.21
CA GLN A 128 4.91 -5.32 32.32
C GLN A 128 4.14 -5.64 33.60
N ASP A 129 2.95 -6.24 33.47
CA ASP A 129 2.09 -6.59 34.62
C ASP A 129 1.77 -5.38 35.54
N GLY A 130 1.50 -4.22 34.93
CA GLY A 130 1.25 -2.97 35.64
C GLY A 130 2.48 -2.33 36.30
N GLN A 131 3.64 -3.00 36.28
CA GLN A 131 4.91 -2.42 36.73
C GLN A 131 5.58 -1.65 35.60
N ALA A 132 6.00 -0.42 35.91
CA ALA A 132 6.76 0.43 35.01
C ALA A 132 8.26 0.24 35.25
N MET A 133 9.00 -0.10 34.20
CA MET A 133 10.46 -0.17 34.17
C MET A 133 10.98 0.87 33.19
N ALA A 134 11.71 1.87 33.68
CA ALA A 134 12.38 2.83 32.82
C ALA A 134 13.47 2.13 32.00
N ILE A 135 13.47 2.35 30.69
CA ILE A 135 14.49 1.81 29.79
C ILE A 135 15.35 2.97 29.29
N ALA A 136 16.64 2.91 29.60
CA ALA A 136 17.60 3.89 29.11
C ALA A 136 17.95 3.60 27.64
N TRP A 137 17.29 4.30 26.71
CA TRP A 137 17.71 4.28 25.29
C TRP A 137 18.91 5.21 25.07
N PRO A 138 19.80 4.86 24.13
CA PRO A 138 20.91 5.73 23.79
C PRO A 138 20.40 7.03 23.16
N SER A 139 21.26 8.04 23.14
CA SER A 139 21.01 9.23 22.34
C SER A 139 21.20 8.90 20.85
N PHE A 140 20.34 9.44 19.99
CA PHE A 140 20.39 9.23 18.55
C PHE A 140 20.90 10.50 17.86
N ALA A 141 21.95 10.38 17.07
CA ALA A 141 22.36 11.44 16.15
C ALA A 141 21.36 11.51 15.00
N LEU A 142 20.73 12.67 14.83
CA LEU A 142 19.81 12.99 13.76
C LEU A 142 20.45 14.00 12.82
N ASN A 143 20.49 13.67 11.53
CA ASN A 143 21.05 14.55 10.50
C ASN A 143 19.92 15.06 9.60
N GLY A 144 19.91 16.37 9.36
CA GLY A 144 19.04 17.00 8.37
C GLY A 144 19.64 16.96 6.98
N ALA A 145 18.79 16.75 5.96
CA ALA A 145 19.16 17.09 4.59
C ALA A 145 18.94 18.59 4.36
N ASN A 146 19.81 19.22 3.55
CA ASN A 146 19.69 20.63 3.19
C ASN A 146 18.27 20.96 2.70
N ALA A 147 17.67 21.99 3.32
CA ALA A 147 16.44 22.59 2.82
C ALA A 147 16.77 23.32 1.52
N SER A 148 16.41 22.74 0.38
CA SER A 148 16.54 23.38 -0.92
C SER A 148 15.51 24.51 -1.07
N ASP A 149 16.02 25.73 -1.29
CA ASP A 149 15.38 27.03 -1.48
C ASP A 149 13.83 27.10 -1.53
N GLY A 150 13.24 27.79 -0.55
CA GLY A 150 11.85 28.26 -0.58
C GLY A 150 11.24 28.44 0.82
N ALA A 151 10.79 29.65 1.13
CA ALA A 151 10.52 30.20 2.46
C ALA A 151 9.39 29.57 3.33
N ARG A 152 9.07 28.27 3.22
CA ARG A 152 8.07 27.58 4.08
C ARG A 152 8.35 26.08 4.34
N GLN A 153 9.60 25.62 4.31
CA GLN A 153 9.87 24.17 4.40
C GLN A 153 10.13 23.64 5.81
N LYS A 154 9.47 22.51 6.11
CA LYS A 154 9.75 21.67 7.27
C LYS A 154 11.11 20.98 7.10
N VAL A 155 11.88 20.81 8.16
CA VAL A 155 13.22 20.21 8.14
C VAL A 155 13.14 18.73 8.57
N PRO A 156 13.32 17.76 7.65
CA PRO A 156 13.36 16.36 8.01
C PRO A 156 14.72 16.01 8.63
N LEU A 157 14.70 15.38 9.81
CA LEU A 157 15.87 14.87 10.50
C LEU A 157 15.73 13.35 10.65
N ALA A 158 16.78 12.58 10.38
CA ALA A 158 16.76 11.12 10.53
C ALA A 158 18.06 10.57 11.14
N GLY A 159 17.93 9.47 11.87
CA GLY A 159 19.04 8.78 12.52
C GLY A 159 18.72 7.33 12.84
N SER A 160 19.72 6.57 13.28
CA SER A 160 19.52 5.19 13.72
C SER A 160 20.48 4.79 14.83
N GLY A 161 20.05 3.87 15.69
CA GLY A 161 20.83 3.35 16.80
C GLY A 161 20.47 1.91 17.14
N ARG A 162 21.35 1.21 17.85
CA ARG A 162 21.04 -0.11 18.43
C ARG A 162 20.42 0.09 19.81
N LEU A 163 19.36 -0.64 20.09
CA LEU A 163 18.69 -0.58 21.38
C LEU A 163 19.28 -1.60 22.36
N PRO A 164 19.29 -1.28 23.68
CA PRO A 164 19.65 -2.27 24.68
C PRO A 164 18.62 -3.40 24.71
N ALA A 165 19.08 -4.60 25.07
CA ALA A 165 18.18 -5.72 25.28
C ALA A 165 17.39 -5.53 26.59
N ILE A 166 16.13 -6.00 26.61
CA ILE A 166 15.26 -5.91 27.77
C ILE A 166 15.07 -7.31 28.34
N THR A 167 15.32 -7.51 29.63
CA THR A 167 15.09 -8.79 30.30
C THR A 167 13.78 -8.72 31.07
N PRO A 168 12.71 -9.37 30.60
CA PRO A 168 11.44 -9.35 31.30
C PRO A 168 11.50 -10.20 32.58
N SER A 169 10.86 -9.71 33.64
CA SER A 169 10.85 -10.34 34.97
C SER A 169 9.61 -11.18 35.23
N SER A 170 8.52 -10.95 34.51
CA SER A 170 7.25 -11.68 34.65
C SER A 170 6.71 -12.17 33.30
N PRO A 171 5.89 -13.23 33.27
CA PRO A 171 5.14 -13.59 32.07
C PRO A 171 4.06 -12.55 31.77
N GLY A 172 3.68 -12.39 30.51
CA GLY A 172 2.68 -11.41 30.08
C GLY A 172 3.18 -10.43 29.01
N PRO A 173 2.35 -9.48 28.56
CA PRO A 173 2.76 -8.48 27.58
C PRO A 173 3.78 -7.52 28.18
N LEU A 174 4.88 -7.31 27.46
CA LEU A 174 5.86 -6.25 27.70
C LEU A 174 5.58 -5.14 26.67
N THR A 175 4.97 -4.04 27.11
CA THR A 175 4.59 -2.91 26.24
C THR A 175 5.57 -1.77 26.42
N LEU A 176 6.08 -1.23 25.31
CA LEU A 176 6.97 -0.08 25.29
C LEU A 176 6.14 1.18 25.06
N VAL A 177 6.23 2.14 25.96
CA VAL A 177 5.51 3.43 25.89
C VAL A 177 6.53 4.55 25.81
N GLY A 178 6.32 5.47 24.86
CA GLY A 178 7.09 6.69 24.74
C GLY A 178 6.63 7.74 25.75
N GLU A 179 7.58 8.51 26.27
CA GLU A 179 7.30 9.54 27.26
C GLU A 179 7.77 10.92 26.77
N GLN A 180 8.96 11.34 27.18
CA GLN A 180 9.53 12.63 26.82
C GLN A 180 10.54 12.45 25.69
N LEU A 181 10.45 13.35 24.70
CA LEU A 181 11.47 13.50 23.67
C LEU A 181 12.26 14.77 23.97
N THR A 182 13.58 14.64 23.98
CA THR A 182 14.50 15.77 24.06
C THR A 182 15.25 15.88 22.75
N LEU A 183 15.29 17.09 22.19
CA LEU A 183 16.12 17.43 21.03
C LEU A 183 17.18 18.44 21.47
N GLN A 184 18.43 18.18 21.15
CA GLN A 184 19.56 19.06 21.48
C GLN A 184 20.47 19.22 20.26
N ARG A 185 21.02 20.42 20.02
CA ARG A 185 22.02 20.59 18.96
C ARG A 185 23.28 19.78 19.28
N ALA A 186 23.85 19.11 18.28
CA ALA A 186 25.11 18.39 18.47
C ALA A 186 26.22 19.38 18.90
N GLY A 187 26.90 19.08 20.02
CA GLY A 187 27.94 19.96 20.60
C GLY A 187 27.42 21.19 21.38
N GLY A 188 26.10 21.38 21.49
CA GLY A 188 25.52 22.51 22.23
C GLY A 188 25.55 22.34 23.76
N VAL A 189 25.47 23.45 24.50
CA VAL A 189 25.32 23.44 25.96
C VAL A 189 23.87 23.14 26.36
N SER A 190 23.59 22.87 27.64
CA SER A 190 22.23 22.49 28.11
C SER A 190 21.14 23.52 27.79
N ALA A 191 21.50 24.78 27.50
CA ALA A 191 20.57 25.84 27.13
C ALA A 191 19.98 25.65 25.70
N ASP A 192 20.58 24.81 24.86
CA ASP A 192 20.12 24.52 23.49
C ASP A 192 19.23 23.27 23.40
N GLN A 193 18.55 22.92 24.51
CA GLN A 193 17.71 21.73 24.63
C GLN A 193 16.23 22.08 24.51
N VAL A 194 15.53 21.47 23.55
CA VAL A 194 14.07 21.50 23.47
C VAL A 194 13.50 20.23 24.06
N ARG A 195 12.58 20.40 25.01
CA ARG A 195 11.81 19.30 25.60
C ARG A 195 10.46 19.21 24.92
N CYS A 196 10.07 18.00 24.60
CA CYS A 196 8.81 17.67 23.98
C CYS A 196 8.07 16.63 24.84
N VAL A 197 6.78 16.83 25.00
CA VAL A 197 5.89 15.93 25.73
C VAL A 197 4.99 15.21 24.72
N ALA A 198 4.76 13.92 24.93
CA ALA A 198 3.82 13.17 24.10
C ALA A 198 2.41 13.79 24.16
N ALA A 199 1.74 13.93 23.01
CA ALA A 199 0.39 14.51 22.94
C ALA A 199 -0.72 13.55 23.43
N GLY A 200 -0.35 12.32 23.80
CA GLY A 200 -1.25 11.26 24.26
C GLY A 200 -0.48 9.98 24.59
N GLU A 201 -1.18 8.86 24.75
CA GLU A 201 -0.55 7.56 24.96
C GLU A 201 0.25 7.12 23.71
N THR A 202 1.56 6.93 23.84
CA THR A 202 2.45 6.63 22.71
C THR A 202 2.99 5.21 22.78
N ILE A 203 2.16 4.23 22.45
CA ILE A 203 2.59 2.83 22.39
C ILE A 203 3.57 2.66 21.22
N VAL A 204 4.80 2.27 21.54
CA VAL A 204 5.89 2.02 20.59
C VAL A 204 5.86 0.59 20.07
N GLY A 205 5.45 -0.38 20.91
CA GLY A 205 5.30 -1.78 20.52
C GLY A 205 5.02 -2.69 21.72
N SER A 206 4.65 -3.95 21.48
CA SER A 206 4.46 -4.95 22.54
C SER A 206 5.07 -6.31 22.20
N VAL A 207 5.62 -7.01 23.20
CA VAL A 207 6.19 -8.36 23.10
C VAL A 207 5.49 -9.30 24.08
N GLY A 208 5.03 -10.47 23.61
CA GLY A 208 4.45 -11.48 24.50
C GLY A 208 5.54 -12.28 25.23
N VAL A 209 5.63 -12.18 26.56
CA VAL A 209 6.63 -12.91 27.37
C VAL A 209 6.04 -14.17 27.99
N ARG A 210 6.71 -15.31 27.80
CA ARG A 210 6.35 -16.60 28.43
C ARG A 210 7.15 -16.85 29.70
N GLY A 211 6.53 -17.50 30.70
CA GLY A 211 7.20 -17.88 31.95
C GLY A 211 8.36 -18.86 31.74
N SER A 212 9.40 -18.77 32.59
CA SER A 212 10.61 -19.61 32.53
C SER A 212 10.41 -21.02 33.11
N GLY A 213 9.19 -21.54 33.07
CA GLY A 213 8.87 -22.83 33.68
C GLY A 213 9.69 -23.94 33.05
N THR A 214 10.62 -24.51 33.82
CA THR A 214 11.14 -25.86 33.60
C THR A 214 9.95 -26.81 33.63
N LYS A 215 9.36 -27.09 32.48
CA LYS A 215 8.46 -28.22 32.36
C LYS A 215 9.30 -29.48 32.55
N LYS A 216 9.13 -30.12 33.71
CA LYS A 216 9.33 -31.56 33.86
C LYS A 216 8.63 -32.21 32.66
N ALA A 217 9.36 -33.00 31.88
CA ALA A 217 8.81 -33.70 30.74
C ALA A 217 7.60 -34.53 31.21
N VAL A 218 6.40 -34.03 30.94
CA VAL A 218 5.20 -34.86 30.96
C VAL A 218 5.32 -35.70 29.71
N ALA A 219 5.39 -37.02 29.92
CA ALA A 219 5.38 -38.00 28.84
C ALA A 219 4.26 -37.66 27.84
N PRO A 220 4.49 -37.87 26.53
CA PRO A 220 3.45 -37.64 25.54
C PRO A 220 2.23 -38.48 25.92
N LEU A 221 1.12 -37.82 26.26
CA LEU A 221 -0.16 -38.49 26.29
C LEU A 221 -0.43 -38.96 24.86
N VAL A 222 -0.32 -40.27 24.68
CA VAL A 222 -0.86 -41.01 23.55
C VAL A 222 -2.28 -40.49 23.31
N PRO A 223 -2.61 -39.97 22.12
CA PRO A 223 -3.99 -39.65 21.79
C PRO A 223 -4.81 -40.93 21.92
N GLY A 224 -5.76 -40.93 22.85
CA GLY A 224 -6.83 -41.91 22.88
C GLY A 224 -7.59 -41.82 21.56
N ASP A 225 -7.49 -42.90 20.81
CA ASP A 225 -8.01 -43.11 19.47
C ASP A 225 -9.55 -43.23 19.50
N THR A 226 -10.24 -42.12 19.78
CA THR A 226 -11.69 -41.99 19.55
C THR A 226 -12.04 -40.56 19.18
N SER A 227 -11.51 -40.10 18.05
CA SER A 227 -12.24 -39.15 17.20
C SER A 227 -11.79 -39.41 15.78
N LYS A 228 -12.71 -39.98 14.98
CA LYS A 228 -12.61 -39.91 13.52
C LYS A 228 -12.18 -38.50 13.15
N PRO A 229 -11.29 -38.30 12.14
CA PRO A 229 -11.08 -36.99 11.57
C PRO A 229 -12.45 -36.42 11.26
N GLY A 230 -12.87 -35.40 12.02
CA GLY A 230 -14.05 -34.63 11.66
C GLY A 230 -13.77 -34.20 10.23
N ALA A 231 -14.63 -34.64 9.31
CA ALA A 231 -14.55 -34.26 7.92
C ALA A 231 -14.19 -32.78 7.88
N ALA A 232 -13.17 -32.42 7.08
CA ALA A 232 -12.99 -31.03 6.68
C ALA A 232 -14.40 -30.52 6.37
N ALA A 233 -14.82 -29.44 7.05
CA ALA A 233 -16.10 -28.82 6.78
C ALA A 233 -16.27 -28.80 5.25
N PRO A 234 -17.39 -29.30 4.71
CA PRO A 234 -17.51 -29.52 3.27
C PRO A 234 -17.01 -28.27 2.56
N GLU A 235 -16.03 -28.44 1.67
CA GLU A 235 -15.62 -27.36 0.77
C GLU A 235 -16.90 -26.84 0.14
N ARG A 236 -17.37 -25.66 0.58
CA ARG A 236 -18.37 -24.95 -0.19
C ARG A 236 -17.68 -24.68 -1.52
N SER A 237 -18.12 -25.34 -2.58
CA SER A 237 -17.66 -25.06 -3.93
C SER A 237 -18.07 -23.62 -4.25
N TRP A 238 -17.11 -22.71 -4.15
CA TRP A 238 -17.28 -21.30 -4.48
C TRP A 238 -17.42 -21.18 -6.00
N GLU A 239 -18.67 -21.09 -6.46
CA GLU A 239 -18.96 -20.91 -7.88
C GLU A 239 -19.02 -19.40 -8.15
N CYS A 240 -17.92 -18.84 -8.67
CA CYS A 240 -17.94 -17.52 -9.28
C CYS A 240 -19.05 -17.49 -10.35
N LYS A 241 -20.18 -16.89 -10.00
CA LYS A 241 -21.36 -16.78 -10.86
C LYS A 241 -21.55 -15.34 -11.31
N GLU A 242 -22.15 -15.17 -12.48
CA GLU A 242 -22.57 -13.84 -12.91
C GLU A 242 -23.67 -13.33 -11.97
N ILE A 243 -23.44 -12.15 -11.38
CA ILE A 243 -24.49 -11.43 -10.65
C ILE A 243 -25.50 -10.84 -11.67
N PRO A 244 -26.82 -11.05 -11.48
CA PRO A 244 -27.83 -10.55 -12.41
C PRO A 244 -27.73 -9.04 -12.64
N ALA A 245 -28.15 -8.60 -13.82
CA ALA A 245 -28.27 -7.18 -14.14
C ALA A 245 -29.43 -6.54 -13.34
N THR A 246 -29.36 -5.22 -13.14
CA THR A 246 -30.42 -4.47 -12.44
C THR A 246 -31.79 -4.74 -13.07
N SER A 247 -32.84 -4.78 -12.25
CA SER A 247 -34.22 -5.07 -12.66
C SER A 247 -34.48 -6.44 -13.32
N THR A 248 -33.48 -7.33 -13.47
CA THR A 248 -33.69 -8.69 -14.03
C THR A 248 -34.07 -9.72 -12.97
N ASP A 249 -33.54 -9.57 -11.75
CA ASP A 249 -33.92 -10.35 -10.58
C ASP A 249 -34.09 -9.38 -9.40
N PRO A 250 -35.29 -9.28 -8.80
CA PRO A 250 -35.57 -8.31 -7.74
C PRO A 250 -34.75 -8.54 -6.46
N ARG A 251 -34.00 -9.65 -6.36
CA ARG A 251 -33.08 -9.91 -5.24
C ARG A 251 -31.74 -9.17 -5.38
N TYR A 252 -31.40 -8.71 -6.58
CA TYR A 252 -30.10 -8.09 -6.90
C TYR A 252 -30.31 -6.73 -7.55
N ASP A 253 -30.32 -5.69 -6.72
CA ASP A 253 -30.33 -4.30 -7.16
C ASP A 253 -29.62 -3.42 -6.13
N PHE A 254 -29.65 -2.10 -6.33
CA PHE A 254 -29.29 -1.15 -5.28
C PHE A 254 -30.14 -1.38 -4.02
N ASN A 255 -29.50 -1.25 -2.87
CA ASN A 255 -30.18 -1.36 -1.60
C ASN A 255 -30.64 0.02 -1.13
N ASP A 256 -31.96 0.21 -1.08
CA ASP A 256 -32.63 1.49 -0.76
C ASP A 256 -32.52 1.93 0.72
N ASP A 257 -31.80 1.19 1.58
CA ASP A 257 -31.54 1.66 2.94
C ASP A 257 -30.69 2.95 2.91
N ALA A 258 -31.22 4.01 3.52
CA ALA A 258 -30.61 5.34 3.51
C ALA A 258 -29.13 5.33 3.95
N ARG A 259 -28.76 4.48 4.91
CA ARG A 259 -27.38 4.38 5.43
C ARG A 259 -26.41 3.82 4.38
N LEU A 260 -26.90 2.94 3.50
CA LEU A 260 -26.11 2.41 2.39
C LEU A 260 -26.05 3.40 1.22
N HIS A 261 -27.02 4.31 1.10
CA HIS A 261 -27.01 5.40 0.11
C HIS A 261 -26.08 6.56 0.47
N GLU A 262 -25.67 6.71 1.74
CA GLU A 262 -24.76 7.77 2.19
C GLU A 262 -23.45 7.84 1.37
N ILE A 263 -22.99 6.70 0.84
CA ILE A 263 -21.78 6.66 -0.02
C ILE A 263 -21.98 7.43 -1.34
N PHE A 264 -23.22 7.64 -1.78
CA PHE A 264 -23.57 8.41 -2.98
C PHE A 264 -23.71 9.91 -2.70
N ASP A 265 -24.06 10.30 -1.47
CA ASP A 265 -24.49 11.66 -1.09
C ASP A 265 -23.36 12.61 -0.64
N GLN A 266 -22.11 12.31 -0.98
CA GLN A 266 -21.00 13.21 -0.62
C GLN A 266 -21.10 14.53 -1.41
N LYS A 267 -21.26 15.64 -0.67
CA LYS A 267 -21.56 17.05 -1.06
C LYS A 267 -20.65 17.74 -2.14
N LYS A 268 -20.00 17.02 -3.04
CA LYS A 268 -19.04 17.58 -4.02
C LYS A 268 -19.35 17.23 -5.48
N HIS A 269 -20.62 17.02 -5.84
CA HIS A 269 -20.95 16.56 -7.19
C HIS A 269 -21.93 17.48 -7.93
N PRO A 270 -21.71 17.77 -9.23
CA PRO A 270 -22.76 18.28 -10.11
C PRO A 270 -23.92 17.26 -10.16
N PRO A 271 -25.14 17.69 -10.50
CA PRO A 271 -26.23 16.76 -10.73
C PRO A 271 -25.87 15.74 -11.83
N PRO A 272 -26.41 14.52 -11.80
CA PRO A 272 -26.25 13.57 -12.90
C PRO A 272 -26.88 14.14 -14.18
N ASN A 273 -26.13 14.16 -15.29
CA ASN A 273 -26.71 14.39 -16.62
C ASN A 273 -26.22 13.33 -17.59
N ILE A 274 -27.01 12.27 -17.73
CA ILE A 274 -27.35 11.80 -19.07
C ILE A 274 -28.88 11.62 -19.05
N PRO A 275 -29.66 12.40 -19.82
CA PRO A 275 -31.04 12.04 -20.09
C PRO A 275 -31.06 10.64 -20.70
N MET A 276 -31.94 9.76 -20.20
CA MET A 276 -32.19 8.37 -20.61
C MET A 276 -32.50 8.11 -22.10
N ASN A 277 -32.24 9.08 -23.00
CA ASN A 277 -32.67 9.10 -24.39
C ASN A 277 -31.55 8.79 -25.40
N ASP A 278 -30.37 8.34 -24.99
CA ASP A 278 -29.41 7.71 -25.91
C ASP A 278 -29.63 6.17 -25.92
N PRO A 279 -30.20 5.61 -27.00
CA PRO A 279 -30.41 4.16 -27.14
C PRO A 279 -29.10 3.37 -27.30
N GLN A 280 -27.95 4.04 -27.42
CA GLN A 280 -26.61 3.44 -27.52
C GLN A 280 -25.74 3.63 -26.26
N ALA A 281 -26.25 4.24 -25.17
CA ALA A 281 -25.63 4.24 -23.83
C ALA A 281 -25.77 2.87 -23.11
N ASN A 282 -25.54 1.79 -23.86
CA ASN A 282 -25.72 0.38 -23.54
C ASN A 282 -24.71 -0.15 -22.51
N VAL A 283 -24.86 0.27 -21.25
CA VAL A 283 -24.48 -0.54 -20.08
C VAL A 283 -25.60 -0.49 -19.03
N ARG A 284 -26.88 -0.47 -19.45
CA ARG A 284 -28.04 -0.41 -18.52
C ARG A 284 -28.02 -1.51 -17.46
N GLY A 285 -27.33 -2.63 -17.70
CA GLY A 285 -27.18 -3.69 -16.72
C GLY A 285 -25.98 -3.58 -15.78
N GLY A 286 -25.03 -2.66 -15.99
CA GLY A 286 -23.70 -2.72 -15.36
C GLY A 286 -22.83 -3.88 -15.85
N ILE A 287 -21.55 -3.88 -15.46
CA ILE A 287 -20.57 -4.92 -15.80
C ILE A 287 -20.41 -5.89 -14.61
N PRO A 288 -20.65 -7.20 -14.80
CA PRO A 288 -20.51 -8.20 -13.75
C PRO A 288 -19.06 -8.63 -13.53
N PHE A 289 -18.68 -8.76 -12.27
CA PHE A 289 -17.39 -9.25 -11.81
C PHE A 289 -17.54 -10.28 -10.69
N CYS A 290 -16.61 -11.23 -10.62
CA CYS A 290 -16.31 -12.03 -9.44
C CYS A 290 -14.95 -11.58 -8.89
N ILE A 291 -14.88 -11.33 -7.58
CA ILE A 291 -13.67 -10.87 -6.91
C ILE A 291 -13.38 -11.83 -5.77
N ARG A 292 -12.15 -12.35 -5.73
CA ARG A 292 -11.65 -13.08 -4.55
C ARG A 292 -10.70 -12.18 -3.79
N ALA A 293 -10.81 -12.19 -2.47
CA ALA A 293 -9.94 -11.43 -1.60
C ALA A 293 -9.58 -12.25 -0.37
N SER A 294 -8.38 -12.02 0.15
CA SER A 294 -7.95 -12.59 1.41
C SER A 294 -7.20 -11.55 2.24
N GLY A 295 -7.24 -11.68 3.55
CA GLY A 295 -6.55 -10.78 4.44
C GLY A 295 -6.89 -11.04 5.89
N PHE A 296 -7.01 -9.98 6.69
CA PHE A 296 -7.21 -10.09 8.13
C PHE A 296 -8.25 -9.10 8.63
N ALA A 297 -9.06 -9.53 9.60
CA ALA A 297 -9.77 -8.64 10.50
C ALA A 297 -9.14 -8.71 11.88
N ASN A 298 -8.86 -7.56 12.48
CA ASN A 298 -8.40 -7.53 13.86
C ASN A 298 -9.56 -7.65 14.85
N VAL A 299 -9.24 -8.05 16.08
CA VAL A 299 -10.12 -7.93 17.24
C VAL A 299 -9.39 -7.03 18.21
N LYS A 300 -9.73 -5.73 18.18
CA LYS A 300 -8.97 -4.67 18.88
C LYS A 300 -8.77 -4.98 20.35
N LYS A 301 -9.84 -5.42 21.05
CA LYS A 301 -9.81 -5.77 22.47
C LYS A 301 -8.83 -6.88 22.84
N LEU A 302 -8.56 -7.80 21.92
CA LEU A 302 -7.71 -8.97 22.16
C LEU A 302 -6.31 -8.80 21.57
N GLY A 303 -6.06 -7.70 20.84
CA GLY A 303 -4.81 -7.51 20.08
C GLY A 303 -4.55 -8.62 19.06
N GLY A 304 -5.61 -9.33 18.62
CA GLY A 304 -5.54 -10.47 17.72
C GLY A 304 -5.94 -10.12 16.29
N ALA A 305 -5.56 -10.96 15.34
CA ALA A 305 -5.98 -10.88 13.94
C ALA A 305 -6.46 -12.23 13.46
N ASN A 306 -7.61 -12.23 12.78
CA ASN A 306 -8.27 -13.40 12.23
C ASN A 306 -8.16 -13.36 10.70
N PRO A 307 -7.65 -14.41 10.05
CA PRO A 307 -7.62 -14.46 8.60
C PRO A 307 -9.05 -14.49 8.05
N ILE A 308 -9.31 -13.75 6.98
CA ILE A 308 -10.60 -13.74 6.28
C ILE A 308 -10.35 -14.01 4.80
N GLY A 309 -11.12 -14.94 4.24
CA GLY A 309 -11.31 -15.07 2.80
C GLY A 309 -12.69 -14.54 2.42
N ALA A 310 -12.79 -13.85 1.30
CA ALA A 310 -14.04 -13.30 0.78
C ALA A 310 -14.14 -13.53 -0.73
N GLU A 311 -15.35 -13.89 -1.18
CA GLU A 311 -15.74 -13.89 -2.59
C GLU A 311 -16.89 -12.91 -2.77
N THR A 312 -16.70 -11.94 -3.66
CA THR A 312 -17.67 -10.88 -3.93
C THR A 312 -18.15 -10.97 -5.37
N LEU A 313 -19.46 -11.09 -5.54
CA LEU A 313 -20.09 -10.86 -6.84
C LEU A 313 -20.48 -9.40 -6.93
N LEU A 314 -20.04 -8.72 -7.97
CA LEU A 314 -20.14 -7.28 -8.13
C LEU A 314 -20.74 -6.91 -9.48
N ARG A 315 -21.71 -5.99 -9.51
CA ARG A 315 -22.16 -5.32 -10.73
C ARG A 315 -21.68 -3.87 -10.68
N ARG A 316 -20.70 -3.49 -11.50
CA ARG A 316 -20.11 -2.13 -11.52
C ARG A 316 -20.68 -1.29 -12.66
N GLY A 317 -20.88 0.01 -12.42
CA GLY A 317 -21.23 0.96 -13.47
C GLY A 317 -22.65 0.76 -13.99
N VAL A 318 -23.56 0.38 -13.10
CA VAL A 318 -25.01 0.37 -13.34
C VAL A 318 -25.50 1.80 -13.58
N VAL A 319 -25.03 2.73 -12.74
CA VAL A 319 -25.14 4.17 -12.99
C VAL A 319 -23.75 4.72 -13.27
N ASN A 320 -23.63 5.52 -14.32
CA ASN A 320 -22.40 6.25 -14.64
C ASN A 320 -22.71 7.75 -14.63
N ILE A 321 -21.99 8.50 -13.81
CA ILE A 321 -22.07 9.95 -13.74
C ILE A 321 -20.76 10.50 -14.30
N SER A 322 -20.87 11.19 -15.42
CA SER A 322 -19.73 11.83 -16.08
C SER A 322 -19.66 13.31 -15.70
N PRO A 323 -18.46 13.92 -15.69
CA PRO A 323 -18.32 15.34 -15.37
C PRO A 323 -19.03 16.19 -16.43
N GLN A 324 -19.74 17.25 -16.02
CA GLN A 324 -20.50 18.10 -16.94
C GLN A 324 -19.68 19.29 -17.45
N ASN A 325 -18.66 19.69 -16.70
CA ASN A 325 -17.87 20.88 -16.96
C ASN A 325 -16.40 20.62 -16.64
N ARG A 326 -15.52 21.57 -17.04
CA ARG A 326 -14.07 21.45 -16.83
C ARG A 326 -13.61 21.58 -15.37
N LYS A 327 -14.53 21.81 -14.42
CA LYS A 327 -14.21 21.89 -12.98
C LYS A 327 -14.34 20.51 -12.31
N GLU A 328 -15.09 19.58 -12.88
CA GLU A 328 -15.11 18.18 -12.45
C GLU A 328 -14.25 17.32 -13.37
N ASN A 329 -13.51 16.39 -12.78
CA ASN A 329 -12.47 15.65 -13.48
C ASN A 329 -12.45 14.15 -13.12
N TYR A 330 -13.60 13.62 -12.73
CA TYR A 330 -13.79 12.21 -12.39
C TYR A 330 -15.12 11.75 -12.97
N GLN A 331 -15.17 10.48 -13.33
CA GLN A 331 -16.37 9.74 -13.63
C GLN A 331 -16.71 8.90 -12.41
N GLN A 332 -17.94 9.03 -11.91
CA GLN A 332 -18.43 8.18 -10.84
C GLN A 332 -19.18 6.99 -11.45
N GLN A 333 -18.84 5.78 -11.01
CA GLN A 333 -19.56 4.56 -11.32
C GLN A 333 -20.23 4.05 -10.06
N GLN A 334 -21.53 3.80 -10.11
CA GLN A 334 -22.27 3.18 -9.01
C GLN A 334 -22.67 1.75 -9.39
N GLY A 335 -22.83 0.91 -8.38
CA GLY A 335 -23.17 -0.49 -8.55
C GLY A 335 -23.61 -1.13 -7.25
N TYR A 336 -23.73 -2.45 -7.26
CA TYR A 336 -24.12 -3.23 -6.09
C TYR A 336 -23.34 -4.54 -6.03
N PHE A 337 -23.22 -5.10 -4.83
CA PHE A 337 -22.45 -6.32 -4.61
C PHE A 337 -23.04 -7.21 -3.51
N ILE A 338 -22.66 -8.49 -3.56
CA ILE A 338 -22.86 -9.46 -2.48
C ILE A 338 -21.54 -10.13 -2.18
N THR A 339 -21.23 -10.30 -0.90
CA THR A 339 -20.00 -10.94 -0.43
C THR A 339 -20.31 -12.13 0.44
N ASP A 340 -19.70 -13.26 0.11
CA ASP A 340 -19.63 -14.44 0.95
C ASP A 340 -18.22 -14.52 1.58
N THR A 341 -18.14 -14.85 2.87
CA THR A 341 -16.85 -15.07 3.54
C THR A 341 -16.62 -16.54 3.84
N THR A 342 -15.36 -16.93 3.80
CA THR A 342 -14.92 -18.25 4.25
C THR A 342 -14.88 -18.28 5.78
N PRO A 343 -15.46 -19.30 6.44
CA PRO A 343 -15.33 -19.47 7.87
C PRO A 343 -13.87 -19.45 8.31
N SER A 344 -13.57 -18.59 9.27
CA SER A 344 -12.22 -18.45 9.82
C SER A 344 -12.15 -19.08 11.20
N LYS A 345 -11.19 -19.99 11.40
CA LYS A 345 -10.87 -20.52 12.74
C LYS A 345 -9.80 -19.63 13.35
N ALA A 346 -10.10 -19.03 14.50
CA ALA A 346 -9.14 -18.20 15.22
C ALA A 346 -8.97 -18.70 16.65
N THR A 347 -7.72 -18.68 17.12
CA THR A 347 -7.43 -18.87 18.55
C THR A 347 -7.22 -17.50 19.15
N LEU A 348 -8.12 -17.13 20.05
CA LEU A 348 -8.06 -15.87 20.77
C LEU A 348 -7.77 -16.20 22.24
N LEU A 349 -6.83 -15.52 22.88
CA LEU A 349 -6.59 -15.69 24.31
C LEU A 349 -7.65 -14.89 25.07
N GLY A 350 -8.76 -15.54 25.46
CA GLY A 350 -9.75 -14.94 26.34
C GLY A 350 -9.14 -14.63 27.71
N PHE A 351 -9.15 -13.36 28.10
CA PHE A 351 -8.76 -12.86 29.44
C PHE A 351 -7.39 -13.32 29.98
N GLY A 352 -6.48 -13.81 29.14
CA GLY A 352 -5.10 -14.14 29.51
C GLY A 352 -4.90 -15.45 30.29
N PHE A 353 -5.96 -16.18 30.68
CA PHE A 353 -5.84 -17.36 31.55
C PHE A 353 -6.07 -18.70 30.85
N MET A 354 -6.82 -18.75 29.74
CA MET A 354 -7.14 -19.99 29.02
C MET A 354 -7.19 -19.78 27.50
N PRO A 355 -6.54 -20.64 26.69
CA PRO A 355 -6.75 -20.65 25.25
C PRO A 355 -8.21 -20.93 24.91
N THR A 356 -8.82 -19.98 24.20
CA THR A 356 -10.16 -20.14 23.62
C THR A 356 -10.04 -20.17 22.10
N MET A 357 -10.48 -21.26 21.47
CA MET A 357 -10.58 -21.32 20.02
C MET A 357 -12.04 -21.10 19.65
N ALA A 358 -12.31 -20.20 18.72
CA ALA A 358 -13.64 -19.98 18.18
C ALA A 358 -13.55 -19.88 16.65
N THR A 359 -14.54 -20.44 15.96
CA THR A 359 -14.74 -20.15 14.54
C THR A 359 -15.66 -18.95 14.41
N ALA A 360 -15.28 -18.00 13.57
CA ALA A 360 -16.07 -16.82 13.29
C ALA A 360 -16.40 -16.79 11.80
N THR A 361 -17.68 -16.58 11.50
CA THR A 361 -18.16 -16.32 10.14
C THR A 361 -18.73 -14.90 10.10
N MET A 362 -18.32 -14.12 9.10
CA MET A 362 -18.91 -12.80 8.84
C MET A 362 -19.86 -12.95 7.65
N GLU A 363 -21.14 -12.75 7.87
CA GLU A 363 -22.14 -12.90 6.81
C GLU A 363 -22.64 -11.51 6.43
N GLN A 364 -22.69 -11.22 5.13
CA GLN A 364 -23.50 -10.11 4.65
C GLN A 364 -24.96 -10.42 4.98
N VAL A 365 -25.68 -9.45 5.51
CA VAL A 365 -27.06 -9.60 5.96
C VAL A 365 -27.91 -8.43 5.46
N ARG A 366 -29.23 -8.59 5.53
CA ARG A 366 -30.14 -7.47 5.23
C ARG A 366 -30.02 -6.39 6.31
N PRO A 367 -30.28 -5.12 5.95
CA PRO A 367 -30.47 -4.05 6.92
C PRO A 367 -31.46 -4.43 8.04
N PRO A 368 -31.26 -3.93 9.27
CA PRO A 368 -32.22 -4.14 10.35
C PRO A 368 -33.59 -3.52 9.98
N ALA A 369 -34.67 -4.22 10.35
CA ALA A 369 -36.07 -3.88 10.10
C ALA A 369 -36.41 -2.41 10.48
N PRO A 370 -37.35 -1.73 9.78
CA PRO A 370 -38.60 -2.29 9.23
C PRO A 370 -38.72 -2.27 7.70
N TYR A 371 -37.62 -2.11 6.96
CA TYR A 371 -37.67 -1.92 5.50
C TYR A 371 -38.09 -3.20 4.77
N LYS A 372 -39.41 -3.31 4.53
CA LYS A 372 -40.04 -4.33 3.70
C LYS A 372 -39.55 -4.13 2.26
N GLY A 373 -38.73 -5.05 1.76
CA GLY A 373 -38.04 -4.93 0.46
C GLY A 373 -36.53 -4.71 0.54
N SER A 374 -35.97 -4.61 1.75
CA SER A 374 -34.52 -4.50 1.94
C SER A 374 -33.78 -5.68 1.31
N LEU A 375 -32.86 -5.34 0.39
CA LEU A 375 -32.06 -6.33 -0.31
C LEU A 375 -30.91 -6.81 0.55
N LEU A 376 -30.36 -7.96 0.19
CA LEU A 376 -29.12 -8.46 0.79
C LEU A 376 -27.91 -7.68 0.26
N THR A 377 -28.02 -7.08 -0.93
CA THR A 377 -26.93 -6.38 -1.62
C THR A 377 -26.41 -5.18 -0.82
N GLY A 378 -25.11 -4.92 -0.99
CA GLY A 378 -24.47 -3.66 -0.61
C GLY A 378 -24.37 -2.72 -1.81
N ASN A 379 -24.15 -1.44 -1.55
CA ASN A 379 -23.99 -0.40 -2.56
C ASN A 379 -22.49 -0.13 -2.80
N LEU A 380 -22.10 0.01 -4.07
CA LEU A 380 -20.74 0.34 -4.50
C LEU A 380 -20.73 1.72 -5.18
N ARG A 381 -19.71 2.53 -4.88
CA ARG A 381 -19.34 3.72 -5.62
C ARG A 381 -17.86 3.67 -5.98
N SER A 382 -17.51 4.02 -7.21
CA SER A 382 -16.12 4.21 -7.66
C SER A 382 -15.97 5.57 -8.33
N ASP A 383 -15.12 6.43 -7.78
CA ASP A 383 -14.71 7.69 -8.39
C ASP A 383 -13.42 7.43 -9.17
N ILE A 384 -13.53 7.46 -10.49
CA ILE A 384 -12.42 7.18 -11.41
C ILE A 384 -12.01 8.51 -12.03
N ALA A 385 -10.73 8.87 -11.97
CA ALA A 385 -10.24 10.09 -12.60
C ALA A 385 -10.52 10.01 -14.11
N SER A 386 -11.20 11.02 -14.63
CA SER A 386 -11.69 11.06 -15.99
C SER A 386 -11.04 12.22 -16.72
N GLY A 387 -10.36 11.89 -17.82
CA GLY A 387 -9.82 12.86 -18.76
C GLY A 387 -10.88 13.40 -19.74
N ILE A 388 -12.16 13.07 -19.56
CA ILE A 388 -13.23 13.44 -20.49
C ILE A 388 -13.44 14.96 -20.50
N GLY A 389 -13.58 15.56 -21.69
CA GLY A 389 -13.90 16.98 -21.88
C GLY A 389 -12.71 17.95 -21.81
N GLY A 390 -11.50 17.42 -21.70
CA GLY A 390 -10.28 18.23 -21.78
C GLY A 390 -10.08 19.21 -20.64
N ALA A 391 -10.71 18.93 -19.50
CA ALA A 391 -10.42 19.59 -18.25
C ALA A 391 -8.96 19.27 -17.85
N PRO A 392 -8.08 20.28 -17.68
CA PRO A 392 -6.82 20.06 -16.97
C PRO A 392 -7.15 19.45 -15.62
N LEU A 393 -6.51 18.35 -15.22
CA LEU A 393 -6.57 17.91 -13.82
C LEU A 393 -5.76 18.94 -13.02
N PRO A 394 -6.38 19.83 -12.23
CA PRO A 394 -5.63 20.89 -11.56
C PRO A 394 -4.69 20.29 -10.50
N GLU A 395 -5.08 19.13 -9.95
CA GLU A 395 -4.31 18.32 -9.03
C GLU A 395 -4.73 16.85 -9.25
N GLY A 396 -3.80 15.90 -9.16
CA GLY A 396 -4.10 14.47 -9.29
C GLY A 396 -5.09 14.05 -8.21
N ARG A 397 -6.39 13.98 -8.56
CA ARG A 397 -7.43 13.47 -7.66
C ARG A 397 -7.19 11.98 -7.45
N PRO A 398 -7.29 11.49 -6.20
CA PRO A 398 -7.24 10.07 -5.94
C PRO A 398 -8.44 9.37 -6.60
N GLU A 399 -8.20 8.20 -7.14
CA GLU A 399 -9.23 7.24 -7.49
C GLU A 399 -9.58 6.40 -6.29
N GLU A 400 -10.86 6.35 -6.01
CA GLU A 400 -11.37 5.86 -4.75
C GLU A 400 -12.61 5.02 -5.02
N THR A 401 -12.70 3.89 -4.34
CA THR A 401 -13.89 3.06 -4.39
C THR A 401 -14.37 2.79 -2.98
N TRP A 402 -15.66 3.00 -2.76
CA TRP A 402 -16.37 2.75 -1.51
C TRP A 402 -17.40 1.67 -1.72
N GLY A 403 -17.58 0.84 -0.70
CA GLY A 403 -18.70 -0.07 -0.60
C GLY A 403 -19.35 0.06 0.76
N SER A 404 -20.66 -0.12 0.83
CA SER A 404 -21.42 -0.13 2.08
C SER A 404 -22.38 -1.31 2.08
N ALA A 405 -22.34 -2.12 3.14
CA ALA A 405 -23.24 -3.26 3.33
C ALA A 405 -23.54 -3.46 4.81
N PHE A 406 -24.57 -4.26 5.12
CA PHE A 406 -24.77 -4.76 6.48
C PHE A 406 -24.10 -6.12 6.63
N VAL A 407 -23.43 -6.32 7.76
CA VAL A 407 -22.80 -7.59 8.13
C VAL A 407 -23.21 -8.00 9.53
N SER A 408 -23.15 -9.29 9.82
CA SER A 408 -23.26 -9.86 11.16
C SER A 408 -22.15 -10.88 11.36
N VAL A 409 -21.66 -11.00 12.60
CA VAL A 409 -20.68 -12.01 12.97
C VAL A 409 -21.38 -13.12 13.74
N ARG A 410 -21.17 -14.36 13.32
CA ARG A 410 -21.65 -15.56 14.02
C ARG A 410 -20.47 -16.31 14.58
N ALA A 411 -20.60 -16.74 15.82
CA ALA A 411 -19.63 -17.61 16.45
C ALA A 411 -20.09 -19.07 16.28
N GLY A 412 -19.21 -19.90 15.75
CA GLY A 412 -19.45 -21.32 15.49
C GLY A 412 -18.79 -22.21 16.53
N GLU A 413 -18.09 -23.24 16.04
CA GLU A 413 -17.34 -24.19 16.85
C GLU A 413 -16.40 -23.45 17.81
N THR A 414 -16.61 -23.68 19.11
CA THR A 414 -15.81 -23.05 20.15
C THR A 414 -15.26 -24.12 21.08
N SER A 415 -14.05 -23.92 21.59
CA SER A 415 -13.48 -24.76 22.64
C SER A 415 -12.66 -23.94 23.62
N VAL A 416 -12.71 -24.35 24.89
CA VAL A 416 -11.93 -23.78 25.99
C VAL A 416 -11.00 -24.87 26.48
N ASN A 417 -9.69 -24.64 26.41
CA ASN A 417 -8.68 -25.66 26.71
C ASN A 417 -8.88 -26.99 25.95
N GLY A 418 -9.42 -26.93 24.73
CA GLY A 418 -9.72 -28.11 23.90
C GLY A 418 -11.04 -28.80 24.24
N THR A 419 -11.76 -28.41 25.30
CA THR A 419 -13.12 -28.89 25.57
C THR A 419 -14.11 -28.09 24.73
N PRO A 420 -14.90 -28.75 23.85
CA PRO A 420 -15.91 -28.06 23.05
C PRO A 420 -16.96 -27.37 23.93
N VAL A 421 -17.33 -26.15 23.55
CA VAL A 421 -18.40 -25.36 24.18
C VAL A 421 -19.50 -25.15 23.14
N GLN A 422 -20.74 -25.51 23.50
CA GLN A 422 -21.87 -25.34 22.61
C GLN A 422 -22.44 -23.92 22.74
N LEU A 423 -22.35 -23.14 21.66
CA LEU A 423 -22.87 -21.76 21.62
C LEU A 423 -24.33 -21.67 21.16
N GLY A 424 -24.90 -22.72 20.56
CA GLY A 424 -26.24 -22.66 19.97
C GLY A 424 -26.27 -21.99 18.58
N SER A 425 -27.33 -22.25 17.81
CA SER A 425 -27.48 -21.83 16.40
C SER A 425 -27.75 -20.32 16.22
N HIS A 426 -28.12 -19.63 17.30
CA HIS A 426 -28.48 -18.22 17.29
C HIS A 426 -27.36 -17.31 17.81
N CYS A 427 -26.18 -17.86 18.13
CA CYS A 427 -25.09 -17.07 18.66
C CYS A 427 -24.46 -16.15 17.61
N GLY A 428 -24.64 -14.84 17.78
CA GLY A 428 -24.08 -13.85 16.88
C GLY A 428 -24.40 -12.41 17.27
N THR A 429 -23.94 -11.47 16.45
CA THR A 429 -24.21 -10.05 16.62
C THR A 429 -25.45 -9.62 15.85
N SER A 430 -26.08 -8.53 16.28
CA SER A 430 -27.04 -7.82 15.41
C SER A 430 -26.36 -7.31 14.13
N PRO A 431 -27.12 -7.03 13.06
CA PRO A 431 -26.60 -6.40 11.86
C PRO A 431 -25.91 -5.06 12.17
N THR A 432 -24.72 -4.87 11.61
CA THR A 432 -23.94 -3.62 11.70
C THR A 432 -23.49 -3.18 10.32
N GLN A 433 -23.33 -1.88 10.13
CA GLN A 433 -22.87 -1.35 8.85
C GLN A 433 -21.37 -1.56 8.70
N LEU A 434 -20.96 -2.05 7.54
CA LEU A 434 -19.58 -2.18 7.10
C LEU A 434 -19.36 -1.23 5.93
N ASN A 435 -18.50 -0.23 6.12
CA ASN A 435 -18.03 0.65 5.06
C ASN A 435 -16.62 0.22 4.65
N ILE A 436 -16.47 -0.21 3.41
CA ILE A 436 -15.19 -0.58 2.82
C ILE A 436 -14.68 0.57 1.93
N TYR A 437 -13.36 0.73 1.88
CA TYR A 437 -12.67 1.75 1.10
C TYR A 437 -11.42 1.18 0.45
N THR A 438 -11.20 1.53 -0.81
CA THR A 438 -9.94 1.28 -1.52
C THR A 438 -9.49 2.54 -2.24
N LEU A 439 -8.18 2.79 -2.18
CA LEU A 439 -7.49 3.86 -2.88
C LEU A 439 -6.63 3.22 -3.96
N THR A 440 -6.88 3.56 -5.23
CA THR A 440 -6.14 2.99 -6.35
C THR A 440 -5.04 3.92 -6.89
N GLY A 441 -4.89 5.12 -6.34
CA GLY A 441 -3.82 6.06 -6.69
C GLY A 441 -4.35 7.26 -7.46
N LYS A 442 -3.48 7.94 -8.22
CA LYS A 442 -3.82 9.16 -9.00
C LYS A 442 -3.61 8.92 -10.48
N LEU A 443 -4.21 9.75 -11.35
CA LEU A 443 -3.94 9.66 -12.79
C LEU A 443 -2.42 9.67 -13.07
N GLY A 444 -1.94 8.71 -13.85
CA GLY A 444 -0.50 8.53 -14.17
C GLY A 444 0.26 7.60 -13.21
N GLN A 445 -0.28 7.32 -12.03
CA GLN A 445 0.27 6.40 -11.02
C GLN A 445 -0.81 5.48 -10.41
N ARG A 446 -1.92 5.28 -11.12
CA ARG A 446 -3.07 4.49 -10.65
C ARG A 446 -2.87 3.02 -10.94
N VAL A 447 -3.30 2.20 -10.01
CA VAL A 447 -3.59 0.79 -10.24
C VAL A 447 -4.98 0.69 -10.84
N ASP A 448 -5.14 -0.05 -11.93
CA ASP A 448 -6.47 -0.37 -12.42
C ASP A 448 -7.19 -1.21 -11.35
N LEU A 449 -8.32 -0.71 -10.86
CA LEU A 449 -9.13 -1.35 -9.82
C LEU A 449 -9.45 -2.83 -10.15
N THR A 450 -9.62 -3.15 -11.44
CA THR A 450 -9.90 -4.52 -11.90
C THR A 450 -8.69 -5.46 -11.84
N GLN A 451 -7.48 -4.95 -11.61
CA GLN A 451 -6.27 -5.76 -11.37
C GLN A 451 -6.14 -6.16 -9.89
N GLY A 452 -7.15 -5.84 -9.07
CA GLY A 452 -7.16 -6.07 -7.63
C GLY A 452 -6.69 -4.84 -6.85
N SER A 453 -7.06 -4.76 -5.59
CA SER A 453 -6.73 -3.62 -4.72
C SER A 453 -6.74 -4.02 -3.25
N THR A 454 -6.09 -3.23 -2.41
CA THR A 454 -6.23 -3.31 -0.96
C THR A 454 -7.54 -2.65 -0.53
N VAL A 455 -8.45 -3.46 0.00
CA VAL A 455 -9.71 -3.02 0.58
C VAL A 455 -9.53 -2.91 2.09
N THR A 456 -9.85 -1.75 2.63
CA THR A 456 -9.79 -1.46 4.07
C THR A 456 -11.17 -1.14 4.61
N ALA A 457 -11.42 -1.48 5.87
CA ALA A 457 -12.66 -1.14 6.55
C ALA A 457 -12.43 -1.00 8.05
N ASN A 458 -13.31 -0.27 8.72
CA ASN A 458 -13.45 -0.33 10.17
C ASN A 458 -14.88 -0.77 10.48
N VAL A 459 -15.04 -1.73 11.38
CA VAL A 459 -16.34 -2.25 11.79
C VAL A 459 -16.50 -2.18 13.31
N GLY A 460 -17.61 -1.59 13.72
CA GLY A 460 -18.10 -1.69 15.09
C GLY A 460 -18.88 -2.99 15.24
N LEU A 461 -18.35 -3.94 16.00
CA LEU A 461 -19.02 -5.20 16.27
C LEU A 461 -20.00 -5.01 17.45
N PRO A 462 -21.33 -5.16 17.24
CA PRO A 462 -22.31 -5.08 18.31
C PRO A 462 -22.13 -6.19 19.35
N ALA A 463 -22.87 -6.07 20.46
CA ALA A 463 -22.93 -7.15 21.44
C ALA A 463 -23.42 -8.46 20.82
N PHE A 464 -22.84 -9.57 21.28
CA PHE A 464 -23.34 -10.90 20.98
C PHE A 464 -24.65 -11.15 21.73
N SER A 465 -25.49 -11.99 21.16
CA SER A 465 -26.74 -12.44 21.77
C SER A 465 -27.04 -13.89 21.36
N GLY A 466 -27.86 -14.58 22.15
CA GLY A 466 -28.30 -15.94 21.85
C GLY A 466 -27.19 -16.98 21.93
N CYS A 467 -26.16 -16.74 22.75
CA CYS A 467 -25.01 -17.61 22.89
C CYS A 467 -25.09 -18.48 24.14
N GLY A 468 -24.85 -19.78 23.98
CA GLY A 468 -24.85 -20.80 25.02
C GLY A 468 -26.10 -21.69 25.00
N ILE A 469 -25.94 -22.93 25.48
CA ILE A 469 -27.03 -23.90 25.67
C ILE A 469 -27.05 -24.26 27.15
N GLY A 470 -27.93 -23.60 27.91
CA GLY A 470 -28.08 -23.75 29.37
C GLY A 470 -27.64 -22.52 30.16
N GLU A 471 -26.47 -21.96 29.86
CA GLU A 471 -25.99 -20.69 30.40
C GLU A 471 -25.86 -19.63 29.30
N ASP A 472 -26.01 -18.35 29.65
CA ASP A 472 -25.83 -17.24 28.71
C ASP A 472 -24.34 -16.86 28.59
N LEU A 473 -23.74 -17.24 27.46
CA LEU A 473 -22.35 -16.92 27.10
C LEU A 473 -22.22 -15.61 26.32
N SER A 474 -23.33 -14.91 26.05
CA SER A 474 -23.33 -13.66 25.29
C SER A 474 -22.47 -12.56 25.94
N PRO A 475 -22.48 -12.36 27.27
CA PRO A 475 -21.61 -11.38 27.93
C PRO A 475 -20.12 -11.68 27.74
N LEU A 476 -19.74 -12.96 27.76
CA LEU A 476 -18.34 -13.39 27.61
C LEU A 476 -17.81 -13.06 26.20
N LEU A 477 -18.58 -13.40 25.17
CA LEU A 477 -18.22 -13.09 23.78
C LEU A 477 -18.26 -11.58 23.50
N THR A 478 -19.25 -10.88 24.07
CA THR A 478 -19.34 -9.42 23.97
C THR A 478 -18.14 -8.71 24.61
N ALA A 479 -17.74 -9.16 25.80
CA ALA A 479 -16.58 -8.60 26.48
C ALA A 479 -15.30 -8.85 25.69
N SER A 480 -15.17 -10.00 25.05
CA SER A 480 -13.96 -10.42 24.32
C SER A 480 -13.85 -9.80 22.91
N ILE A 481 -14.93 -9.83 22.12
CA ILE A 481 -14.87 -9.58 20.66
C ILE A 481 -15.53 -8.26 20.26
N SER A 482 -16.69 -7.93 20.85
CA SER A 482 -17.47 -6.76 20.46
C SER A 482 -16.74 -5.44 20.76
N GLY A 483 -16.98 -4.39 19.99
CA GLY A 483 -16.35 -3.09 20.19
C GLY A 483 -16.21 -2.30 18.88
N SER A 484 -15.86 -1.02 19.00
CA SER A 484 -15.54 -0.17 17.85
C SER A 484 -14.14 -0.46 17.31
N ASP A 485 -13.89 0.03 16.09
CA ASP A 485 -12.56 0.09 15.47
C ASP A 485 -11.89 -1.27 15.24
N ASN A 486 -12.68 -2.30 14.94
CA ASN A 486 -12.10 -3.52 14.38
C ASN A 486 -11.75 -3.25 12.91
N ALA A 487 -10.46 -3.22 12.60
CA ALA A 487 -9.96 -2.97 11.26
C ALA A 487 -10.00 -4.26 10.43
N VAL A 488 -10.45 -4.14 9.20
CA VAL A 488 -10.40 -5.17 8.17
C VAL A 488 -9.47 -4.68 7.07
N GLN A 489 -8.54 -5.52 6.66
CA GLN A 489 -7.71 -5.29 5.48
C GLN A 489 -7.70 -6.55 4.63
N LEU A 490 -8.17 -6.44 3.40
CA LEU A 490 -8.24 -7.52 2.42
C LEU A 490 -7.47 -7.13 1.17
N GLU A 491 -6.77 -8.08 0.57
CA GLU A 491 -6.14 -7.94 -0.73
C GLU A 491 -6.99 -8.65 -1.76
N ALA A 492 -7.65 -7.89 -2.64
CA ALA A 492 -8.40 -8.44 -3.75
C ALA A 492 -7.45 -8.90 -4.86
N ALA A 493 -7.70 -10.07 -5.42
CA ALA A 493 -7.11 -10.55 -6.67
C ALA A 493 -7.60 -9.74 -7.88
N PRO A 494 -6.98 -9.91 -9.07
CA PRO A 494 -7.57 -9.42 -10.32
C PRO A 494 -9.02 -9.87 -10.47
N TRP A 495 -9.91 -8.92 -10.76
CA TRP A 495 -11.34 -9.14 -10.88
C TRP A 495 -11.62 -9.98 -12.12
N CYS A 496 -12.37 -11.06 -11.95
CA CYS A 496 -12.84 -11.83 -13.09
C CYS A 496 -14.08 -11.18 -13.68
N GLN A 497 -14.04 -10.76 -14.94
CA GLN A 497 -15.17 -10.16 -15.64
C GLN A 497 -15.96 -11.23 -16.40
N PHE A 498 -17.28 -11.29 -16.20
CA PHE A 498 -18.16 -12.08 -17.08
C PHE A 498 -18.47 -11.22 -18.32
N SER A 499 -17.87 -11.54 -19.46
CA SER A 499 -18.11 -10.84 -20.72
C SER A 499 -18.33 -11.83 -21.85
N THR A 500 -19.33 -11.57 -22.68
CA THR A 500 -19.59 -12.33 -23.93
C THR A 500 -18.54 -12.07 -25.01
N VAL A 501 -17.79 -10.96 -24.93
CA VAL A 501 -16.80 -10.54 -25.94
C VAL A 501 -15.40 -11.07 -25.61
N ARG A 502 -15.10 -11.24 -24.32
CA ARG A 502 -13.92 -11.96 -23.81
C ARG A 502 -14.35 -12.79 -22.62
N PRO A 503 -14.82 -14.03 -22.81
CA PRO A 503 -15.10 -14.91 -21.69
C PRO A 503 -13.80 -15.13 -20.92
N GLY A 504 -13.62 -14.41 -19.81
CA GLY A 504 -12.63 -14.79 -18.83
C GLY A 504 -13.14 -16.05 -18.15
N SER A 505 -12.36 -17.14 -18.15
CA SER A 505 -12.70 -18.28 -17.30
C SER A 505 -12.55 -17.84 -15.85
N CYS A 506 -13.65 -17.58 -15.16
CA CYS A 506 -13.65 -17.35 -13.71
C CYS A 506 -13.38 -18.63 -12.91
N ASP A 507 -13.20 -19.75 -13.61
CA ASP A 507 -12.84 -21.05 -13.06
C ASP A 507 -11.37 -21.14 -12.62
N ILE A 508 -10.51 -20.23 -13.10
CA ILE A 508 -9.09 -20.20 -12.73
C ILE A 508 -8.91 -19.18 -11.59
N PRO A 509 -8.55 -19.63 -10.37
CA PRO A 509 -8.20 -18.71 -9.30
C PRO A 509 -7.03 -17.83 -9.75
N ARG A 510 -7.22 -16.52 -9.69
CA ARG A 510 -6.13 -15.57 -9.84
C ARG A 510 -5.71 -15.17 -8.44
N GLU A 511 -4.50 -15.51 -8.04
CA GLU A 511 -3.95 -14.98 -6.79
C GLU A 511 -3.48 -13.53 -7.01
N PRO A 512 -3.44 -12.69 -5.96
CA PRO A 512 -2.73 -11.43 -6.01
C PRO A 512 -1.28 -11.67 -6.46
N ILE A 513 -0.85 -10.92 -7.47
CA ILE A 513 0.52 -11.04 -7.95
C ILE A 513 1.45 -10.51 -6.88
N THR A 514 2.31 -11.38 -6.39
CA THR A 514 3.35 -11.04 -5.42
C THR A 514 4.72 -11.11 -6.07
N VAL A 515 5.62 -10.24 -5.66
CA VAL A 515 6.98 -10.10 -6.17
C VAL A 515 7.95 -10.22 -5.01
N THR A 516 8.91 -11.13 -5.14
CA THR A 516 10.02 -11.28 -4.21
C THR A 516 11.26 -10.62 -4.79
N VAL A 517 11.95 -9.80 -4.00
CA VAL A 517 13.21 -9.15 -4.39
C VAL A 517 14.34 -9.56 -3.47
N LYS A 518 15.45 -9.97 -4.07
CA LYS A 518 16.73 -10.19 -3.41
C LYS A 518 17.88 -9.66 -4.27
N PRO A 519 18.86 -8.94 -3.72
CA PRO A 519 18.93 -8.43 -2.35
C PRO A 519 18.05 -7.18 -2.12
N GLY A 520 17.55 -6.52 -3.16
CA GLY A 520 16.92 -5.21 -3.07
C GLY A 520 17.96 -4.09 -2.81
N GLY A 521 17.48 -2.91 -2.42
CA GLY A 521 18.31 -1.74 -2.13
C GLY A 521 18.39 -0.71 -3.26
N PRO A 522 19.27 0.30 -3.15
CA PRO A 522 19.49 1.28 -4.20
C PRO A 522 20.14 0.61 -5.42
N VAL A 523 19.58 0.87 -6.59
CA VAL A 523 20.10 0.40 -7.88
C VAL A 523 20.14 1.56 -8.88
N GLN A 524 21.19 1.58 -9.70
CA GLN A 524 21.28 2.45 -10.87
C GLN A 524 21.21 1.57 -12.10
N VAL A 525 20.05 1.52 -12.74
CA VAL A 525 19.87 0.70 -13.93
C VAL A 525 20.21 1.51 -15.17
N THR A 526 20.93 0.92 -16.13
CA THR A 526 21.35 1.62 -17.35
C THR A 526 20.94 0.82 -18.59
N ALA A 527 20.27 1.48 -19.53
CA ALA A 527 19.96 0.96 -20.87
C ALA A 527 20.89 1.60 -21.91
N GLN A 528 21.16 0.86 -23.00
CA GLN A 528 22.00 1.31 -24.11
C GLN A 528 21.15 1.59 -25.36
N GLY A 529 21.54 2.61 -26.12
CA GLY A 529 20.99 2.92 -27.44
C GLY A 529 19.50 3.25 -27.39
N ILE A 530 19.15 4.43 -26.88
CA ILE A 530 17.77 4.92 -26.93
C ILE A 530 17.51 5.47 -28.32
N LEU A 531 16.39 5.11 -28.94
CA LEU A 531 15.98 5.64 -30.22
C LEU A 531 14.51 6.02 -30.21
N ILE A 532 14.25 7.29 -30.48
CA ILE A 532 12.91 7.83 -30.73
C ILE A 532 12.85 8.16 -32.22
N LYS A 533 12.08 7.38 -32.98
CA LYS A 533 11.94 7.57 -34.44
C LYS A 533 10.80 8.50 -34.76
N GLY A 534 11.10 9.61 -35.42
CA GLY A 534 10.15 10.53 -36.03
C GLY A 534 9.91 10.25 -37.52
N ALA A 535 9.15 11.12 -38.18
CA ALA A 535 8.91 11.09 -39.62
C ALA A 535 10.14 11.62 -40.38
N GLY A 536 11.11 10.76 -40.67
CA GLY A 536 12.37 11.14 -41.35
C GLY A 536 13.42 11.74 -40.42
N ALA A 537 13.09 11.91 -39.13
CA ALA A 537 14.02 12.34 -38.09
C ALA A 537 14.17 11.27 -37.01
N GLU A 538 15.23 11.36 -36.20
CA GLU A 538 15.39 10.54 -35.00
C GLU A 538 16.05 11.34 -33.87
N ILE A 539 15.70 11.01 -32.62
CA ILE A 539 16.49 11.37 -31.45
C ILE A 539 17.12 10.09 -30.95
N ARG A 540 18.45 10.08 -30.89
CA ARG A 540 19.23 8.93 -30.44
C ARG A 540 20.08 9.32 -29.24
N CYS A 541 20.09 8.51 -28.20
CA CYS A 541 21.01 8.65 -27.08
C CYS A 541 21.84 7.38 -26.93
N ASP A 542 23.09 7.52 -26.49
CA ASP A 542 23.97 6.37 -26.28
C ASP A 542 23.54 5.54 -25.06
N SER A 543 23.02 6.20 -24.02
CA SER A 543 22.53 5.52 -22.81
C SER A 543 21.46 6.31 -22.05
N MET A 544 20.65 5.59 -21.25
CA MET A 544 19.76 6.11 -20.22
C MET A 544 20.05 5.43 -18.89
N SER A 545 20.14 6.18 -17.79
CA SER A 545 20.23 5.63 -16.44
C SER A 545 19.06 6.06 -15.58
N LEU A 546 18.56 5.13 -14.74
CA LEU A 546 17.48 5.35 -13.79
C LEU A 546 17.96 4.94 -12.39
N ASN A 547 17.86 5.85 -11.42
CA ASN A 547 18.13 5.54 -10.02
C ASN A 547 16.83 5.23 -9.30
N MET A 548 16.75 4.03 -8.73
CA MET A 548 15.59 3.60 -7.95
C MET A 548 16.02 2.81 -6.72
N LYS A 549 15.08 2.63 -5.78
CA LYS A 549 15.30 1.81 -4.59
C LYS A 549 14.31 0.65 -4.59
N LEU A 550 14.82 -0.55 -4.82
CA LEU A 550 14.00 -1.75 -4.77
C LEU A 550 13.78 -2.20 -3.33
N PRO A 551 12.54 -2.53 -2.94
CA PRO A 551 12.26 -2.97 -1.59
C PRO A 551 12.63 -4.46 -1.44
N THR A 552 13.47 -4.80 -0.46
CA THR A 552 13.87 -6.20 -0.19
C THR A 552 12.73 -6.98 0.45
N GLY A 553 12.47 -8.21 0.02
CA GLY A 553 11.46 -9.08 0.63
C GLY A 553 10.34 -9.45 -0.34
N HIS A 554 9.14 -9.73 0.18
CA HIS A 554 7.98 -10.17 -0.58
C HIS A 554 6.89 -9.09 -0.55
N TRP A 555 6.44 -8.69 -1.74
CA TRP A 555 5.61 -7.50 -1.95
C TRP A 555 4.45 -7.81 -2.88
N LEU A 556 3.42 -6.98 -2.88
CA LEU A 556 2.38 -7.02 -3.91
C LEU A 556 2.90 -6.26 -5.14
N GLY A 557 2.89 -6.89 -6.32
CA GLY A 557 3.51 -6.34 -7.53
C GLY A 557 2.80 -5.12 -8.13
N ARG A 558 1.52 -4.94 -7.82
CA ARG A 558 0.62 -4.00 -8.50
C ARG A 558 0.75 -2.53 -8.12
N TYR A 559 1.27 -2.23 -6.93
CA TYR A 559 1.51 -0.86 -6.50
C TYR A 559 2.83 -0.33 -7.09
N PRO A 560 3.06 1.01 -7.11
CA PRO A 560 4.39 1.57 -7.32
C PRO A 560 5.40 0.85 -6.43
N PHE A 561 6.16 -0.04 -7.06
CA PHE A 561 7.04 -0.99 -6.39
C PHE A 561 8.37 -0.34 -6.05
N ALA A 562 8.83 0.55 -6.92
CA ALA A 562 10.01 1.37 -6.68
C ALA A 562 9.84 2.74 -7.30
N ASP A 563 10.12 3.77 -6.51
CA ASP A 563 10.22 5.15 -6.99
C ASP A 563 11.53 5.34 -7.76
N ILE A 564 11.45 6.03 -8.89
CA ILE A 564 12.58 6.39 -9.74
C ILE A 564 12.87 7.88 -9.51
N SER A 565 14.02 8.15 -8.90
CA SER A 565 14.36 9.46 -8.33
C SER A 565 15.31 10.28 -9.19
N LYS A 566 16.11 9.65 -10.05
CA LYS A 566 17.00 10.34 -11.00
C LYS A 566 16.97 9.63 -12.33
N VAL A 567 16.82 10.40 -13.39
CA VAL A 567 16.84 9.93 -14.76
C VAL A 567 17.85 10.79 -15.52
N ALA A 568 18.82 10.14 -16.15
CA ALA A 568 19.84 10.83 -16.94
C ALA A 568 20.05 10.10 -18.26
N ALA A 569 20.10 10.84 -19.36
CA ALA A 569 20.51 10.31 -20.66
C ALA A 569 21.81 10.97 -21.10
N SER A 570 22.58 10.29 -21.95
CA SER A 570 23.90 10.74 -22.41
C SER A 570 24.10 10.47 -23.89
N GLY A 571 24.92 11.29 -24.55
CA GLY A 571 25.21 11.16 -25.99
C GLY A 571 23.99 11.40 -26.88
N CYS A 572 23.07 12.25 -26.43
CA CYS A 572 21.81 12.49 -27.14
C CYS A 572 22.00 13.44 -28.32
N ARG A 573 21.49 13.03 -29.48
CA ARG A 573 21.56 13.75 -30.75
C ARG A 573 20.25 13.66 -31.51
N TYR A 574 19.86 14.76 -32.12
CA TYR A 574 18.79 14.83 -33.10
C TYR A 574 19.41 14.71 -34.50
N ARG A 575 18.76 13.94 -35.38
CA ARG A 575 19.15 13.79 -36.78
C ARG A 575 17.93 13.92 -37.69
N HIS A 576 18.03 14.71 -38.75
CA HIS A 576 17.02 14.83 -39.80
C HIS A 576 17.69 15.05 -41.16
N GLY A 577 17.53 14.10 -42.07
CA GLY A 577 18.32 14.08 -43.32
C GLY A 577 19.83 14.04 -43.04
N THR A 578 20.55 15.06 -43.50
CA THR A 578 21.99 15.23 -43.25
C THR A 578 22.31 16.12 -42.05
N PHE A 579 21.30 16.75 -41.44
CA PHE A 579 21.49 17.58 -40.26
C PHE A 579 21.59 16.70 -39.01
N GLU A 580 22.55 17.01 -38.15
CA GLU A 580 22.75 16.38 -36.85
C GLU A 580 23.13 17.43 -35.81
N SER A 581 22.53 17.36 -34.64
CA SER A 581 22.74 18.34 -33.58
C SER A 581 22.64 17.69 -32.19
N PRO A 582 23.48 18.10 -31.22
CA PRO A 582 23.35 17.63 -29.84
C PRO A 582 22.04 18.14 -29.22
N VAL A 583 21.40 17.28 -28.43
CA VAL A 583 20.20 17.62 -27.66
C VAL A 583 20.37 17.18 -26.20
N ALA A 584 19.80 17.92 -25.27
CA ALA A 584 19.76 17.60 -23.86
C ALA A 584 18.42 16.95 -23.51
N VAL A 585 18.45 15.80 -22.84
CA VAL A 585 17.25 15.11 -22.35
C VAL A 585 17.16 15.28 -20.85
N THR A 586 16.08 15.89 -20.37
CA THR A 586 15.83 16.12 -18.94
C THR A 586 14.51 15.50 -18.53
N ALA A 587 14.52 14.57 -17.58
CA ALA A 587 13.27 14.07 -17.01
C ALA A 587 12.67 15.08 -16.04
N ASP A 588 11.35 15.21 -16.08
CA ASP A 588 10.58 15.86 -15.03
C ASP A 588 10.38 14.82 -13.93
N THR A 589 11.27 14.77 -12.93
CA THR A 589 11.20 13.77 -11.86
C THR A 589 10.11 14.07 -10.84
N ASP A 590 9.61 15.31 -10.81
CA ASP A 590 8.52 15.73 -9.92
C ASP A 590 7.19 15.05 -10.32
N SER A 591 7.12 14.46 -11.52
CA SER A 591 6.00 13.61 -11.95
C SER A 591 5.95 12.24 -11.25
N GLY A 592 6.98 11.89 -10.46
CA GLY A 592 7.02 10.67 -9.65
C GLY A 592 7.06 9.40 -10.49
N TRP A 593 8.14 9.20 -11.24
CA TRP A 593 8.31 7.97 -12.01
C TRP A 593 8.33 6.76 -11.07
N SER A 594 7.64 5.68 -11.45
CA SER A 594 7.63 4.45 -10.64
C SER A 594 7.63 3.20 -11.48
N LEU A 595 8.22 2.12 -10.97
CA LEU A 595 8.17 0.78 -11.55
C LEU A 595 7.07 -0.03 -10.86
N SER A 596 6.30 -0.80 -11.60
CA SER A 596 5.33 -1.79 -11.06
C SER A 596 5.37 -3.10 -11.87
N PHE A 597 4.93 -4.20 -11.27
CA PHE A 597 4.88 -5.53 -11.90
C PHE A 597 3.42 -6.01 -12.02
N THR A 598 3.02 -6.39 -13.23
CA THR A 598 1.60 -6.59 -13.56
C THR A 598 1.23 -8.02 -13.91
N SER A 599 2.18 -8.88 -14.32
CA SER A 599 1.94 -10.30 -14.57
C SER A 599 3.23 -11.11 -14.70
N LYS A 600 3.10 -12.43 -14.70
CA LYS A 600 4.15 -13.40 -15.05
C LYS A 600 3.71 -14.13 -16.32
N ALA A 601 4.55 -14.10 -17.35
CA ALA A 601 4.36 -14.91 -18.56
C ALA A 601 4.77 -16.37 -18.30
N ALA A 602 4.34 -17.29 -19.18
CA ALA A 602 4.59 -18.72 -19.03
C ALA A 602 6.09 -19.08 -19.07
N ASP A 603 6.90 -18.26 -19.73
CA ASP A 603 8.36 -18.38 -19.80
C ASP A 603 9.07 -17.83 -18.54
N GLY A 604 8.31 -17.36 -17.54
CA GLY A 604 8.85 -16.76 -16.32
C GLY A 604 9.21 -15.28 -16.44
N THR A 605 9.03 -14.66 -17.60
CA THR A 605 9.24 -13.21 -17.79
C THR A 605 8.19 -12.43 -17.01
N LEU A 606 8.60 -11.41 -16.26
CA LEU A 606 7.68 -10.58 -15.48
C LEU A 606 7.27 -9.35 -16.28
N THR A 607 6.00 -9.23 -16.64
CA THR A 607 5.48 -8.00 -17.23
C THR A 607 5.46 -6.91 -16.17
N SER A 608 5.92 -5.72 -16.54
CA SER A 608 6.05 -4.56 -15.68
C SER A 608 5.68 -3.29 -16.43
N SER A 609 5.60 -2.18 -15.70
CA SER A 609 5.43 -0.87 -16.31
C SER A 609 6.20 0.19 -15.56
N ILE A 610 6.75 1.15 -16.29
CA ILE A 610 7.26 2.41 -15.74
C ILE A 610 6.19 3.47 -15.95
N GLN A 611 5.68 3.98 -14.85
CA GLN A 611 4.61 4.98 -14.75
C GLN A 611 5.20 6.36 -14.48
N GLY A 612 4.40 7.41 -14.67
CA GLY A 612 4.81 8.79 -14.38
C GLY A 612 5.75 9.41 -15.42
N ILE A 613 5.92 8.82 -16.60
CA ILE A 613 6.98 9.23 -17.54
C ILE A 613 6.68 10.60 -18.14
N LEU A 614 7.55 11.56 -17.83
CA LEU A 614 7.55 12.89 -18.44
C LEU A 614 9.00 13.35 -18.60
N PHE A 615 9.42 13.66 -19.82
CA PHE A 615 10.75 14.23 -20.06
C PHE A 615 10.73 15.24 -21.21
N SER A 616 11.71 16.14 -21.19
CA SER A 616 11.92 17.16 -22.20
C SER A 616 13.19 16.86 -22.99
N VAL A 617 13.20 17.27 -24.25
CA VAL A 617 14.37 17.26 -25.13
C VAL A 617 14.60 18.68 -25.64
N ASP A 618 15.67 19.29 -25.17
CA ASP A 618 16.08 20.65 -25.48
C ASP A 618 17.22 20.63 -26.50
N GLY A 619 17.12 21.39 -27.57
CA GLY A 619 18.21 21.48 -28.54
C GLY A 619 17.88 22.27 -29.79
N ASP A 620 18.80 22.19 -30.75
CA ASP A 620 18.64 22.78 -32.08
C ASP A 620 18.13 21.73 -33.07
N PHE A 621 16.96 21.99 -33.65
CA PHE A 621 16.28 21.14 -34.61
C PHE A 621 16.19 21.86 -35.97
N ASP A 622 17.20 21.68 -36.81
CA ASP A 622 17.35 22.37 -38.12
C ASP A 622 17.34 23.91 -38.03
N GLY A 623 18.08 24.47 -37.07
CA GLY A 623 18.15 25.90 -36.81
C GLY A 623 17.08 26.42 -35.84
N LEU A 624 16.18 25.55 -35.39
CA LEU A 624 15.12 25.89 -34.43
C LEU A 624 15.51 25.43 -33.02
N LYS A 625 15.84 26.39 -32.14
CA LYS A 625 16.07 26.10 -30.72
C LYS A 625 14.75 25.86 -30.01
N CYS A 626 14.48 24.60 -29.66
CA CYS A 626 13.19 24.18 -29.14
C CYS A 626 13.31 23.23 -27.96
N ARG A 627 12.21 23.13 -27.21
CA ARG A 627 11.97 22.09 -26.21
C ARG A 627 10.82 21.21 -26.69
N LEU A 628 11.13 19.97 -27.01
CA LEU A 628 10.13 18.91 -27.18
C LEU A 628 9.81 18.32 -25.81
N ARG A 629 8.57 17.94 -25.55
CA ARG A 629 8.16 17.24 -24.34
C ARG A 629 7.52 15.91 -24.71
N PHE A 630 7.81 14.88 -23.92
CA PHE A 630 7.40 13.50 -24.14
C PHE A 630 6.64 12.98 -22.92
N GLY A 631 5.42 12.51 -23.13
CA GLY A 631 4.57 11.95 -22.07
C GLY A 631 3.43 11.13 -22.65
N GLN A 632 2.23 11.23 -22.08
CA GLN A 632 1.00 10.75 -22.68
C GLN A 632 0.12 11.95 -23.05
N ASN A 633 -0.59 11.81 -24.17
CA ASN A 633 -1.55 12.81 -24.61
C ASN A 633 -2.93 12.47 -24.03
N ASN A 634 -3.53 13.44 -23.34
CA ASN A 634 -4.95 13.42 -23.08
C ASN A 634 -5.66 14.26 -24.17
N ASN A 635 -6.12 13.57 -25.21
CA ASN A 635 -6.50 14.13 -26.52
C ASN A 635 -7.82 14.92 -26.51
N THR A 636 -8.25 15.47 -25.37
CA THR A 636 -9.65 15.82 -25.14
C THR A 636 -9.94 17.31 -25.06
N THR A 637 -8.95 18.21 -25.29
CA THR A 637 -9.18 19.66 -25.15
C THR A 637 -9.16 20.41 -26.50
N PRO A 638 -10.19 21.22 -26.81
CA PRO A 638 -10.14 22.24 -27.86
C PRO A 638 -9.09 23.34 -27.62
N ALA A 639 -8.51 23.41 -26.42
CA ALA A 639 -7.58 24.45 -25.98
C ALA A 639 -6.09 24.06 -26.15
N GLY A 640 -5.82 22.92 -26.79
CA GLY A 640 -4.47 22.40 -27.00
C GLY A 640 -4.22 21.07 -26.29
N THR A 641 -3.11 20.44 -26.65
CA THR A 641 -2.67 19.15 -26.11
C THR A 641 -2.14 19.35 -24.69
N ILE A 642 -2.79 18.78 -23.68
CA ILE A 642 -2.26 18.75 -22.31
C ILE A 642 -1.40 17.50 -22.16
N GLU A 643 -0.18 17.71 -21.72
CA GLU A 643 0.74 16.65 -21.36
C GLU A 643 0.38 16.09 -20.00
N VAL A 644 0.21 14.77 -19.95
CA VAL A 644 0.11 14.04 -18.70
C VAL A 644 1.26 13.04 -18.60
N PRO A 645 1.69 12.67 -17.38
CA PRO A 645 2.69 11.62 -17.20
C PRO A 645 2.27 10.33 -17.91
N GLY A 646 3.17 9.77 -18.70
CA GLY A 646 2.94 8.59 -19.53
C GLY A 646 3.29 7.26 -18.84
N LEU A 647 3.11 6.19 -19.62
CA LEU A 647 3.35 4.81 -19.23
C LEU A 647 4.24 4.14 -20.29
N MET A 648 5.22 3.36 -19.84
CA MET A 648 6.03 2.49 -20.68
C MET A 648 5.89 1.06 -20.20
N SER A 649 5.44 0.16 -21.08
CA SER A 649 5.36 -1.26 -20.76
C SER A 649 6.75 -1.89 -20.85
N THR A 650 7.09 -2.70 -19.87
CA THR A 650 8.39 -3.35 -19.74
C THR A 650 8.25 -4.84 -19.42
N ALA A 651 9.32 -5.60 -19.60
CA ALA A 651 9.39 -7.01 -19.31
C ALA A 651 10.73 -7.31 -18.63
N TYR A 652 10.67 -7.79 -17.39
CA TYR A 652 11.85 -8.22 -16.65
C TYR A 652 12.14 -9.69 -16.97
N ASN A 653 13.24 -9.92 -17.69
CA ASN A 653 13.74 -11.26 -17.95
C ASN A 653 14.52 -11.74 -16.72
N THR A 654 14.03 -12.79 -16.07
CA THR A 654 14.57 -13.30 -14.80
C THR A 654 15.94 -13.97 -14.96
N GLU A 655 16.20 -14.60 -16.10
CA GLU A 655 17.49 -15.23 -16.42
C GLU A 655 18.57 -14.20 -16.70
N GLN A 656 18.26 -13.22 -17.55
CA GLN A 656 19.19 -12.16 -17.96
C GLN A 656 19.31 -11.04 -16.92
N ARG A 657 18.36 -10.95 -15.98
CA ARG A 657 18.26 -9.88 -14.98
C ARG A 657 18.22 -8.48 -15.61
N MET A 658 17.47 -8.39 -16.72
CA MET A 658 17.31 -7.16 -17.49
C MET A 658 15.83 -6.78 -17.59
N LEU A 659 15.55 -5.49 -17.44
CA LEU A 659 14.24 -4.91 -17.72
C LEU A 659 14.23 -4.38 -19.15
N ASN A 660 13.58 -5.11 -20.04
CA ASN A 660 13.44 -4.77 -21.44
C ASN A 660 12.22 -3.89 -21.65
N VAL A 661 12.34 -2.85 -22.47
CA VAL A 661 11.20 -2.03 -22.89
C VAL A 661 10.49 -2.75 -24.03
N LEU A 662 9.18 -2.91 -23.92
CA LEU A 662 8.41 -3.62 -24.93
C LEU A 662 8.23 -2.73 -26.18
N PRO A 663 8.20 -3.30 -27.41
CA PRO A 663 8.15 -2.52 -28.66
C PRO A 663 6.94 -1.60 -28.83
N ASN A 664 5.88 -1.82 -28.05
CA ASN A 664 4.66 -1.00 -28.05
C ASN A 664 4.72 0.20 -27.10
N ALA A 665 5.84 0.40 -26.41
CA ALA A 665 6.11 1.61 -25.64
C ALA A 665 6.17 2.81 -26.57
N ALA A 666 5.16 3.66 -26.48
CA ALA A 666 5.09 4.86 -27.29
C ALA A 666 4.59 6.03 -26.47
N LEU A 667 5.32 7.13 -26.56
CA LEU A 667 5.05 8.39 -25.88
C LEU A 667 4.51 9.40 -26.87
N TYR A 668 3.65 10.28 -26.40
CA TYR A 668 3.19 11.40 -27.19
C TYR A 668 4.15 12.56 -27.06
N VAL A 669 4.41 13.20 -28.20
CA VAL A 669 5.20 14.43 -28.29
C VAL A 669 4.29 15.63 -28.38
N THR A 670 4.68 16.64 -27.63
CA THR A 670 4.07 17.97 -27.57
C THR A 670 5.20 19.00 -27.59
N PHE A 671 4.86 20.22 -28.00
CA PHE A 671 5.81 21.31 -28.06
C PHE A 671 5.75 22.14 -26.78
N GLY A 672 6.91 22.47 -26.23
CA GLY A 672 7.00 23.43 -25.13
C GLY A 672 6.45 24.80 -25.54
N THR A 673 6.13 25.64 -24.56
CA THR A 673 5.53 26.98 -24.73
C THR A 673 6.47 28.03 -25.37
N THR A 674 7.64 27.62 -25.86
CA THR A 674 8.59 28.51 -26.52
C THR A 674 8.04 28.93 -27.88
N ALA A 675 7.87 30.24 -28.08
CA ALA A 675 7.38 30.80 -29.33
C ALA A 675 8.27 30.35 -30.51
N GLY A 676 7.66 29.77 -31.55
CA GLY A 676 8.35 29.25 -32.74
C GLY A 676 8.45 27.72 -32.82
N CYS A 677 8.22 26.99 -31.73
CA CYS A 677 8.40 25.53 -31.68
C CYS A 677 7.22 24.70 -32.17
N GLN A 678 6.31 25.28 -32.95
CA GLN A 678 5.08 24.59 -33.39
C GLN A 678 5.30 23.56 -34.50
N LYS A 679 6.48 23.52 -35.12
CA LYS A 679 6.84 22.60 -36.20
C LYS A 679 8.31 22.20 -36.09
N VAL A 680 8.59 21.18 -35.27
CA VAL A 680 9.92 20.56 -35.27
C VAL A 680 10.01 19.55 -36.41
N PRO A 681 10.99 19.66 -37.34
CA PRO A 681 11.09 18.76 -38.46
C PRO A 681 11.19 17.29 -38.04
N GLY A 682 10.36 16.46 -38.68
CA GLY A 682 10.22 15.04 -38.38
C GLY A 682 9.57 14.68 -37.04
N PHE A 683 9.20 15.65 -36.19
CA PHE A 683 8.46 15.40 -34.95
C PHE A 683 7.19 16.27 -34.85
N PRO A 684 6.17 16.08 -35.72
CA PRO A 684 4.85 16.67 -35.48
C PRO A 684 4.23 16.23 -34.15
N ILE A 685 3.22 16.93 -33.63
CA ILE A 685 2.44 16.43 -32.48
C ILE A 685 1.87 15.06 -32.85
N GLY A 686 2.17 14.05 -32.05
CA GLY A 686 1.89 12.67 -32.42
C GLY A 686 2.43 11.66 -31.42
N ARG A 687 2.24 10.39 -31.73
CA ARG A 687 2.69 9.25 -30.91
C ARG A 687 3.94 8.65 -31.53
N TYR A 688 4.98 8.47 -30.70
CA TYR A 688 6.31 8.03 -31.13
C TYR A 688 6.75 6.83 -30.32
N ALA A 689 7.19 5.78 -31.00
CA ALA A 689 7.77 4.61 -30.36
C ALA A 689 9.14 4.98 -29.75
N VAL A 690 9.39 4.49 -28.54
CA VAL A 690 10.69 4.59 -27.88
C VAL A 690 11.29 3.19 -27.88
N ALA A 691 12.40 3.04 -28.57
CA ALA A 691 13.15 1.78 -28.65
C ALA A 691 14.46 1.88 -27.87
N PHE A 692 14.92 0.72 -27.40
CA PHE A 692 16.19 0.57 -26.71
C PHE A 692 16.96 -0.59 -27.37
N ASP A 693 18.23 -0.40 -27.70
CA ASP A 693 19.07 -1.46 -28.27
C ASP A 693 19.32 -2.57 -27.24
N LYS A 694 19.46 -2.20 -25.97
CA LYS A 694 19.51 -3.12 -24.83
C LYS A 694 18.68 -2.58 -23.66
N GLY A 695 17.99 -3.48 -22.97
CA GLY A 695 17.23 -3.16 -21.77
C GLY A 695 18.09 -2.66 -20.60
N PHE A 696 17.41 -2.30 -19.52
CA PHE A 696 18.03 -1.83 -18.29
C PHE A 696 18.62 -3.00 -17.50
N ALA A 697 19.94 -3.04 -17.37
CA ALA A 697 20.62 -3.98 -16.48
C ALA A 697 20.54 -3.51 -15.02
N PHE A 698 20.41 -4.42 -14.06
CA PHE A 698 20.37 -4.10 -12.63
C PHE A 698 21.71 -4.40 -11.94
N PRO A 699 22.59 -3.40 -11.72
CA PRO A 699 23.72 -3.53 -10.82
C PRO A 699 23.39 -2.99 -9.40
N PRO A 700 23.68 -3.75 -8.32
CA PRO A 700 24.02 -5.17 -8.33
C PRO A 700 22.84 -6.00 -8.83
N ASN A 701 23.14 -7.19 -9.37
CA ASN A 701 22.15 -8.11 -9.92
C ASN A 701 21.00 -8.36 -8.94
N GLN A 702 19.78 -8.18 -9.42
CA GLN A 702 18.57 -8.41 -8.65
C GLN A 702 17.93 -9.74 -9.07
N GLU A 703 17.49 -10.50 -8.10
CA GLU A 703 16.58 -11.62 -8.28
C GLU A 703 15.19 -11.10 -7.96
N ILE A 704 14.40 -10.89 -9.01
CA ILE A 704 13.00 -10.48 -8.92
C ILE A 704 12.19 -11.65 -9.44
N SER A 705 11.36 -12.24 -8.58
CA SER A 705 10.57 -13.43 -8.92
C SER A 705 9.14 -13.28 -8.44
N ILE A 706 8.21 -13.87 -9.19
CA ILE A 706 6.81 -14.04 -8.80
C ILE A 706 6.65 -15.53 -8.50
N PRO A 707 5.98 -15.94 -7.39
CA PRO A 707 5.79 -17.34 -7.04
C PRO A 707 5.28 -18.22 -8.19
#